data_AF-A0A8H3ZI24-F1
#
_entry.id   AF-A0A8H3ZI24-F1
#
_cell.length_a   1.000
_cell.length_b   1.000
_cell.length_c   1.000
_cell.angle_alpha   90.00
_cell.angle_beta   90.00
_cell.angle_gamma   90.00
#
_symmetry.space_group_name_H-M   'P 1'
#
loop_
_entity.id
_entity.type
_entity.pdbx_description
1 polymer ?
#
loop_
_entity_poly.entity_id
_entity_poly.type
_entity_poly.pdbx_seq_one_letter_code
_entity_poly.pdbx_strand_id
1 'polypeptide(L)'
;MGFSSLTRTFGLGALLLLGSDIIPQVNGLPKAPWAQQRAKGHGRKALAHAMSKRQLSNSSEPADCVVHDPNDVDAPKENIWSGLTGPEAAGVTEWLFAQTELNLTQSENATSWDNTIVLVELMAPNKSEALAYIDGSAAAPARYAHVLIDFSASEDPEYQDIIVGPLPVNNGTTKWERLDYPYTRKTSGRVRNLDADDDLAQDWLYDVSKTVADITLDLWNATALGLDNDTLTIWGIDPYYQDDGRVQRWDTFWSIPNTIFDVESMMPMGLFFMSDVTGRDPSQWTVEGWYYNGIFYETTEEFRNAYWSGKVEKLGGNWAGDWSATDQQGEILPLDTNAPPTSVAPQGARYSVDPERKYVEWMGWSFYVGFTRDTGMALYDIRYKGQRILYELGLQEALAHYAGSDPTQSHVAYLDTYYGFGPFAFELLKGYDCPSYATYLNSSFYVSETTHTHLNSICLFEYDADYPMARHSSQEYVTATKNVYFTVRSVSTVGNYDYMFSYSFFLDGSVAVEVRASGYIQAAFYAKNEGYGFKIHDNLSGSMHDHVLNFKADFDIFGTENSVQRMHQVPTTQVYPWSKGKALNTMKVEREFIENEDQGRFDWSYNNQDQLFVLNQEVKNRHGEYRAYRILPYTGLAHLTVKDSNVLKNAARWAEQDIMVSVRKDTEPRSSHPYNNQDVENPPVNFNDFFDGESLNQTDLVLWLNLGMHHVPHTGDLPTTVFTTAHSGIQFMPANYFEVGPNVETVNMVRINYHDGNTTDVLTFGAETDACGLDYEPTQVDLWEYKGDVVVRKFPYLPDDPYYETDSIV
;
A
#
# COMPACT_ATOMS: atom_id res chain seq x y z
N MET A 1 52.29 -34.00 -27.04
CA MET A 1 53.34 -33.08 -26.51
C MET A 1 52.74 -32.51 -25.23
N GLY A 2 53.26 -32.66 -24.00
CA GLY A 2 54.56 -33.12 -23.49
C GLY A 2 55.36 -31.93 -22.93
N PHE A 3 55.91 -31.91 -21.70
CA PHE A 3 56.02 -32.94 -20.64
C PHE A 3 56.56 -32.29 -19.34
N SER A 4 55.98 -32.54 -18.15
CA SER A 4 56.64 -32.47 -16.79
C SER A 4 55.58 -32.81 -15.71
N SER A 5 55.66 -33.83 -14.83
CA SER A 5 56.62 -34.11 -13.73
C SER A 5 56.48 -33.12 -12.55
N LEU A 6 56.28 -33.48 -11.27
CA LEU A 6 56.15 -34.77 -10.50
C LEU A 6 55.50 -34.44 -9.10
N THR A 7 55.04 -35.30 -8.15
CA THR A 7 55.12 -36.77 -7.89
C THR A 7 53.93 -37.31 -7.07
N ARG A 8 53.73 -38.63 -7.14
CA ARG A 8 53.06 -39.62 -6.24
C ARG A 8 53.50 -39.51 -4.74
N THR A 9 52.88 -40.14 -3.72
CA THR A 9 52.36 -41.54 -3.57
C THR A 9 51.27 -41.74 -2.49
N PHE A 10 50.51 -42.86 -2.63
CA PHE A 10 49.65 -43.68 -1.73
C PHE A 10 49.61 -43.43 -0.19
N GLY A 11 48.59 -43.85 0.56
CA GLY A 11 47.30 -44.51 0.21
C GLY A 11 46.88 -45.67 1.15
N LEU A 12 45.57 -45.99 1.20
CA LEU A 12 44.86 -47.06 1.98
C LEU A 12 44.79 -46.88 3.52
N GLY A 13 43.78 -47.47 4.20
CA GLY A 13 43.80 -47.56 5.68
C GLY A 13 42.63 -48.22 6.46
N ALA A 14 41.36 -48.04 6.08
CA ALA A 14 40.14 -48.75 6.54
C ALA A 14 39.95 -49.24 8.04
N LEU A 15 38.86 -48.75 8.65
CA LEU A 15 37.89 -49.48 9.53
C LEU A 15 38.09 -49.70 11.07
N LEU A 16 36.99 -49.40 11.79
CA LEU A 16 36.40 -50.05 13.02
C LEU A 16 36.85 -49.73 14.47
N LEU A 17 35.87 -49.16 15.21
CA LEU A 17 35.32 -49.55 16.53
C LEU A 17 36.01 -49.23 17.90
N LEU A 18 35.18 -48.64 18.78
CA LEU A 18 35.05 -48.80 20.25
C LEU A 18 36.18 -48.30 21.18
N GLY A 19 35.81 -47.60 22.26
CA GLY A 19 36.69 -47.38 23.43
C GLY A 19 36.34 -46.17 24.31
N SER A 20 35.73 -46.41 25.47
CA SER A 20 35.40 -45.47 26.55
C SER A 20 36.60 -44.78 27.22
N ASP A 21 36.36 -43.55 27.72
CA ASP A 21 36.90 -42.90 28.94
C ASP A 21 38.39 -42.99 29.36
N ILE A 22 39.01 -41.83 29.67
CA ILE A 22 39.50 -41.47 31.02
C ILE A 22 40.20 -40.08 31.04
N ILE A 23 40.08 -39.36 32.17
CA ILE A 23 40.64 -38.02 32.45
C ILE A 23 41.97 -38.13 33.24
N PRO A 24 42.89 -37.15 33.11
CA PRO A 24 43.66 -36.71 34.28
C PRO A 24 43.72 -35.17 34.50
N GLN A 25 43.49 -34.74 35.74
CA GLN A 25 43.74 -33.37 36.24
C GLN A 25 45.06 -33.29 37.05
N VAL A 26 45.71 -32.10 37.06
CA VAL A 26 46.74 -31.61 38.02
C VAL A 26 47.13 -30.18 37.56
N ASN A 27 47.35 -29.13 38.36
CA ASN A 27 47.09 -28.72 39.76
C ASN A 27 46.99 -27.16 39.77
N GLY A 28 46.74 -26.39 40.83
CA GLY A 28 46.52 -26.66 42.26
C GLY A 28 46.30 -25.35 43.06
N LEU A 29 46.10 -25.44 44.38
CA LEU A 29 45.74 -24.33 45.29
C LEU A 29 46.78 -24.10 46.40
N PRO A 30 46.81 -22.90 47.02
CA PRO A 30 47.05 -22.72 48.45
C PRO A 30 45.73 -22.48 49.23
N LYS A 31 45.75 -22.64 50.57
CA LYS A 31 44.54 -22.75 51.41
C LYS A 31 44.45 -21.74 52.55
N ALA A 32 43.20 -21.47 52.93
CA ALA A 32 42.61 -21.02 54.20
C ALA A 32 43.44 -21.16 55.50
N PRO A 33 43.04 -20.46 56.59
CA PRO A 33 42.23 -21.20 57.58
C PRO A 33 41.23 -20.36 58.42
N TRP A 34 39.95 -20.76 58.46
CA TRP A 34 39.34 -21.33 59.68
C TRP A 34 37.94 -21.91 59.38
N ALA A 35 37.72 -23.17 59.76
CA ALA A 35 36.42 -23.82 59.68
C ALA A 35 36.32 -24.92 60.75
N GLN A 36 35.67 -24.62 61.88
CA GLN A 36 35.17 -25.65 62.80
C GLN A 36 34.18 -25.07 63.83
N GLN A 37 32.88 -25.30 63.60
CA GLN A 37 32.00 -25.88 64.63
C GLN A 37 30.77 -26.49 63.95
N ARG A 38 30.34 -27.66 64.45
CA ARG A 38 29.23 -28.43 63.89
C ARG A 38 27.91 -28.14 64.64
N ALA A 39 26.83 -28.19 63.89
CA ALA A 39 25.51 -28.69 64.31
C ALA A 39 24.84 -28.09 65.56
N LYS A 40 23.93 -27.12 65.32
CA LYS A 40 22.56 -27.08 65.87
C LYS A 40 21.72 -26.13 64.99
N GLY A 41 20.66 -26.61 64.34
CA GLY A 41 19.87 -25.77 63.43
C GLY A 41 19.01 -26.48 62.36
N HIS A 42 19.19 -27.78 62.10
CA HIS A 42 18.24 -28.54 61.28
C HIS A 42 16.89 -28.64 62.04
N GLY A 43 15.84 -28.01 61.50
CA GLY A 43 14.51 -28.06 62.12
C GLY A 43 13.46 -27.06 61.63
N ARG A 44 13.82 -25.94 60.97
CA ARG A 44 12.82 -24.93 60.52
C ARG A 44 12.85 -24.46 59.06
N LYS A 45 13.94 -24.63 58.29
CA LYS A 45 13.96 -24.22 56.86
C LYS A 45 13.38 -25.25 55.88
N ALA A 46 13.29 -26.53 56.25
CA ALA A 46 12.71 -27.56 55.39
C ALA A 46 11.16 -27.46 55.26
N LEU A 47 10.48 -26.92 56.29
CA LEU A 47 9.01 -26.85 56.29
C LEU A 47 8.47 -25.76 55.36
N ALA A 48 9.08 -24.57 55.35
CA ALA A 48 8.63 -23.45 54.52
C ALA A 48 8.67 -23.79 53.02
N HIS A 49 9.75 -24.42 52.55
CA HIS A 49 9.90 -24.78 51.14
C HIS A 49 8.95 -25.95 50.74
N ALA A 50 8.64 -26.85 51.68
CA ALA A 50 7.67 -27.92 51.49
C ALA A 50 6.21 -27.44 51.51
N MET A 51 5.88 -26.35 52.22
CA MET A 51 4.52 -25.79 52.24
C MET A 51 4.25 -24.90 51.01
N SER A 52 5.23 -24.13 50.55
CA SER A 52 5.14 -23.41 49.26
C SER A 52 4.83 -24.37 48.09
N LYS A 53 5.57 -25.49 47.97
CA LYS A 53 5.27 -26.53 46.97
C LYS A 53 4.01 -27.37 47.25
N ARG A 54 3.29 -27.15 48.35
CA ARG A 54 2.00 -27.81 48.65
C ARG A 54 0.77 -26.92 48.47
N GLN A 55 0.94 -25.63 48.20
CA GLN A 55 -0.16 -24.80 47.68
C GLN A 55 -0.30 -24.91 46.16
N LEU A 56 0.75 -25.37 45.45
CA LEU A 56 0.76 -25.66 44.01
C LEU A 56 0.39 -27.12 43.70
N SER A 57 -0.45 -27.75 44.53
CA SER A 57 -0.96 -29.11 44.28
C SER A 57 -2.43 -29.31 44.69
N ASN A 58 -3.19 -28.22 44.77
CA ASN A 58 -4.64 -28.28 44.63
C ASN A 58 -4.95 -27.93 43.17
N SER A 59 -5.50 -28.87 42.42
CA SER A 59 -5.94 -28.65 41.04
C SER A 59 -7.27 -27.89 41.03
N SER A 60 -7.18 -26.57 40.99
CA SER A 60 -7.84 -25.86 39.89
C SER A 60 -6.81 -25.80 38.76
N GLU A 61 -7.22 -26.04 37.52
CA GLU A 61 -6.49 -25.49 36.38
C GLU A 61 -6.44 -23.95 36.49
N PRO A 62 -5.46 -23.27 35.86
CA PRO A 62 -5.56 -21.83 35.66
C PRO A 62 -6.90 -21.54 35.00
N ALA A 63 -7.63 -20.51 35.46
CA ALA A 63 -8.86 -20.12 34.78
C ALA A 63 -8.53 -19.71 33.33
N ASP A 64 -9.37 -20.12 32.39
CA ASP A 64 -9.11 -19.86 30.98
C ASP A 64 -9.07 -18.36 30.69
N CYS A 65 -8.20 -17.96 29.77
CA CYS A 65 -8.04 -16.59 29.35
C CYS A 65 -9.33 -16.09 28.70
N VAL A 66 -9.97 -15.07 29.29
CA VAL A 66 -11.20 -14.50 28.75
C VAL A 66 -10.85 -13.61 27.56
N VAL A 67 -10.87 -14.21 26.37
CA VAL A 67 -10.75 -13.49 25.10
C VAL A 67 -12.04 -12.71 24.86
N HIS A 68 -11.92 -11.40 24.74
CA HIS A 68 -13.03 -10.51 24.42
C HIS A 68 -12.99 -10.08 22.94
N ASP A 69 -14.14 -10.11 22.28
CA ASP A 69 -14.37 -9.32 21.06
C ASP A 69 -14.18 -7.82 21.36
N PRO A 70 -14.01 -6.95 20.34
CA PRO A 70 -13.96 -5.50 20.56
C PRO A 70 -15.18 -4.99 21.30
N ASN A 71 -15.02 -3.91 22.05
CA ASN A 71 -16.13 -3.31 22.77
C ASN A 71 -17.06 -2.60 21.78
N ASP A 72 -18.37 -2.84 21.89
CA ASP A 72 -19.37 -2.04 21.18
C ASP A 72 -19.22 -0.55 21.59
N VAL A 73 -19.20 0.34 20.61
CA VAL A 73 -19.28 1.79 20.84
C VAL A 73 -20.24 2.42 19.82
N ASP A 74 -21.08 3.36 20.28
CA ASP A 74 -21.83 4.25 19.39
C ASP A 74 -20.89 5.36 18.88
N ALA A 75 -20.67 5.49 17.57
CA ALA A 75 -19.88 6.61 17.07
C ALA A 75 -20.54 7.96 17.41
N PRO A 76 -19.77 9.01 17.76
CA PRO A 76 -20.33 10.29 18.20
C PRO A 76 -21.08 11.07 17.12
N LYS A 77 -20.97 10.65 15.85
CA LYS A 77 -21.64 11.16 14.66
C LYS A 77 -21.87 10.01 13.67
N GLU A 78 -22.88 10.13 12.82
CA GLU A 78 -22.96 9.32 11.60
C GLU A 78 -21.71 9.52 10.73
N ASN A 79 -21.18 8.44 10.16
CA ASN A 79 -20.03 8.48 9.26
C ASN A 79 -20.45 9.07 7.90
N ILE A 80 -20.20 10.36 7.73
CA ILE A 80 -20.55 11.10 6.51
C ILE A 80 -19.62 10.83 5.32
N TRP A 81 -18.60 9.98 5.51
CA TRP A 81 -17.68 9.49 4.48
C TRP A 81 -17.88 7.98 4.19
N SER A 82 -18.86 7.32 4.82
CA SER A 82 -19.24 5.95 4.47
C SER A 82 -19.99 5.95 3.13
N GLY A 83 -19.65 5.00 2.25
CA GLY A 83 -20.20 4.87 0.90
C GLY A 83 -21.73 4.75 0.85
N LEU A 84 -22.28 4.68 -0.36
CA LEU A 84 -23.73 4.53 -0.54
C LEU A 84 -24.21 3.21 0.06
N THR A 85 -25.32 3.26 0.80
CA THR A 85 -26.02 2.05 1.23
C THR A 85 -26.60 1.33 0.02
N GLY A 86 -26.80 0.01 0.11
CA GLY A 86 -27.38 -0.79 -0.97
C GLY A 86 -28.68 -0.21 -1.59
N PRO A 87 -29.62 0.31 -0.79
CA PRO A 87 -30.82 0.99 -1.29
C PRO A 87 -30.57 2.39 -1.90
N GLU A 88 -29.54 3.13 -1.45
CA GLU A 88 -29.17 4.40 -2.09
C GLU A 88 -28.57 4.16 -3.48
N ALA A 89 -27.62 3.23 -3.60
CA ALA A 89 -27.02 2.88 -4.89
C ALA A 89 -28.10 2.38 -5.87
N ALA A 90 -28.93 1.41 -5.45
CA ALA A 90 -30.05 0.92 -6.26
C ALA A 90 -31.02 2.04 -6.69
N GLY A 91 -31.39 2.94 -5.78
CA GLY A 91 -32.27 4.06 -6.08
C GLY A 91 -31.67 5.07 -7.06
N VAL A 92 -30.35 5.30 -7.00
CA VAL A 92 -29.64 6.16 -7.97
C VAL A 92 -29.57 5.49 -9.34
N THR A 93 -29.20 4.22 -9.41
CA THR A 93 -29.14 3.46 -10.67
C THR A 93 -30.52 3.38 -11.34
N GLU A 94 -31.59 3.00 -10.61
CA GLU A 94 -32.96 2.98 -11.15
C GLU A 94 -33.40 4.36 -11.67
N TRP A 95 -33.04 5.42 -10.96
CA TRP A 95 -33.38 6.79 -11.35
C TRP A 95 -32.60 7.26 -12.59
N LEU A 96 -31.32 6.88 -12.73
CA LEU A 96 -30.51 7.19 -13.91
C LEU A 96 -31.08 6.55 -15.18
N PHE A 97 -31.44 5.26 -15.15
CA PHE A 97 -32.11 4.60 -16.28
C PHE A 97 -33.48 5.19 -16.62
N ALA A 98 -34.10 5.97 -15.74
CA ALA A 98 -35.32 6.72 -16.03
C ALA A 98 -35.06 8.09 -16.71
N GLN A 99 -33.82 8.59 -16.74
CA GLN A 99 -33.46 9.85 -17.40
C GLN A 99 -33.22 9.61 -18.90
N THR A 100 -34.28 9.71 -19.68
CA THR A 100 -34.28 9.38 -21.13
C THR A 100 -33.28 10.17 -21.97
N GLU A 101 -32.78 11.31 -21.48
CA GLU A 101 -31.75 12.10 -22.15
C GLU A 101 -30.32 11.53 -22.02
N LEU A 102 -30.08 10.60 -21.10
CA LEU A 102 -28.78 9.93 -20.94
C LEU A 102 -28.61 8.74 -21.90
N ASN A 103 -29.71 8.18 -22.42
CA ASN A 103 -29.73 7.03 -23.34
C ASN A 103 -28.87 5.86 -22.83
N LEU A 104 -29.11 5.43 -21.58
CA LEU A 104 -28.33 4.38 -20.92
C LEU A 104 -28.83 2.98 -21.29
N THR A 105 -27.89 2.08 -21.54
CA THR A 105 -28.09 0.63 -21.70
C THR A 105 -27.43 -0.08 -20.51
N GLN A 106 -28.03 -1.19 -20.05
CA GLN A 106 -27.47 -1.99 -18.94
C GLN A 106 -26.22 -2.71 -19.42
N SER A 107 -25.16 -2.82 -18.60
CA SER A 107 -23.90 -3.45 -19.01
C SER A 107 -24.07 -4.86 -19.59
N GLU A 108 -24.98 -5.68 -19.05
CA GLU A 108 -25.28 -7.03 -19.57
C GLU A 108 -25.94 -7.07 -20.98
N ASN A 109 -26.29 -5.92 -21.55
CA ASN A 109 -26.89 -5.79 -22.89
C ASN A 109 -26.17 -4.76 -23.78
N ALA A 110 -25.11 -4.10 -23.28
CA ALA A 110 -24.42 -3.02 -23.97
C ALA A 110 -23.39 -3.54 -25.00
N THR A 111 -23.06 -2.72 -25.99
CA THR A 111 -21.84 -2.86 -26.79
C THR A 111 -20.96 -1.61 -26.64
N SER A 112 -19.79 -1.58 -27.30
CA SER A 112 -18.94 -0.39 -27.38
C SER A 112 -19.62 0.86 -27.98
N TRP A 113 -20.88 0.79 -28.43
CA TRP A 113 -21.62 1.91 -29.02
C TRP A 113 -22.90 2.28 -28.24
N ASP A 114 -22.97 1.86 -26.98
CA ASP A 114 -23.98 2.27 -25.99
C ASP A 114 -23.42 3.32 -25.00
N ASN A 115 -24.27 3.80 -24.09
CA ASN A 115 -23.83 4.55 -22.91
C ASN A 115 -24.11 3.70 -21.65
N THR A 116 -23.17 3.61 -20.72
CA THR A 116 -23.27 2.73 -19.52
C THR A 116 -22.95 3.48 -18.23
N ILE A 117 -23.39 2.94 -17.08
CA ILE A 117 -23.05 3.48 -15.75
C ILE A 117 -21.82 2.73 -15.23
N VAL A 118 -20.67 3.40 -15.24
CA VAL A 118 -19.40 2.82 -14.78
C VAL A 118 -19.32 2.80 -13.25
N LEU A 119 -19.72 3.90 -12.60
CA LEU A 119 -19.54 4.11 -11.16
C LEU A 119 -20.77 4.76 -10.53
N VAL A 120 -21.15 4.30 -9.34
CA VAL A 120 -22.13 4.94 -8.45
C VAL A 120 -21.63 4.83 -7.00
N GLU A 121 -21.02 5.90 -6.48
CA GLU A 121 -20.47 5.96 -5.12
C GLU A 121 -20.90 7.25 -4.36
N LEU A 122 -20.46 7.43 -3.12
CA LEU A 122 -20.78 8.65 -2.36
C LEU A 122 -19.92 9.82 -2.85
N MET A 123 -20.55 10.95 -3.23
CA MET A 123 -19.82 12.21 -3.29
C MET A 123 -19.52 12.69 -1.87
N ALA A 124 -18.26 12.62 -1.45
CA ALA A 124 -17.83 13.02 -0.12
C ALA A 124 -18.19 14.50 0.16
N PRO A 125 -18.69 14.84 1.37
CA PRO A 125 -19.07 16.20 1.70
C PRO A 125 -17.85 17.12 1.85
N ASN A 126 -18.00 18.36 1.39
CA ASN A 126 -17.00 19.41 1.53
C ASN A 126 -16.56 19.57 3.00
N LYS A 127 -15.25 19.74 3.27
CA LYS A 127 -14.70 19.82 4.65
C LYS A 127 -15.36 20.95 5.45
N SER A 128 -15.75 22.04 4.78
CA SER A 128 -16.52 23.14 5.35
C SER A 128 -17.89 22.73 5.95
N GLU A 129 -18.64 21.82 5.30
CA GLU A 129 -19.91 21.29 5.81
C GLU A 129 -19.70 20.17 6.83
N ALA A 130 -18.71 19.29 6.58
CA ALA A 130 -18.33 18.22 7.49
C ALA A 130 -17.93 18.74 8.88
N LEU A 131 -17.05 19.76 8.94
CA LEU A 131 -16.62 20.39 10.20
C LEU A 131 -17.79 21.02 10.97
N ALA A 132 -18.71 21.70 10.27
CA ALA A 132 -19.89 22.32 10.88
C ALA A 132 -20.85 21.29 11.52
N TYR A 133 -20.85 20.06 10.99
CA TYR A 133 -21.58 18.92 11.56
C TYR A 133 -20.81 18.24 12.70
N ILE A 134 -19.55 17.84 12.51
CA ILE A 134 -18.85 16.98 13.48
C ILE A 134 -18.40 17.73 14.74
N ASP A 135 -17.86 18.94 14.62
CA ASP A 135 -17.47 19.77 15.77
C ASP A 135 -18.59 20.70 16.25
N GLY A 136 -19.62 20.89 15.40
CA GLY A 136 -20.72 21.82 15.63
C GLY A 136 -22.06 21.17 15.97
N SER A 137 -23.12 21.90 15.60
CA SER A 137 -24.53 21.54 15.81
C SER A 137 -25.38 21.70 14.54
N ALA A 138 -24.73 21.71 13.37
CA ALA A 138 -25.44 21.54 12.11
C ALA A 138 -26.07 20.14 12.02
N ALA A 139 -27.01 19.97 11.09
CA ALA A 139 -27.43 18.64 10.66
C ALA A 139 -26.27 17.95 9.89
N ALA A 140 -26.36 16.64 9.70
CA ALA A 140 -25.47 15.95 8.77
C ALA A 140 -25.61 16.57 7.35
N PRO A 141 -24.52 16.70 6.57
CA PRO A 141 -24.59 17.14 5.18
C PRO A 141 -25.58 16.28 4.37
N ALA A 142 -26.21 16.88 3.37
CA ALA A 142 -27.06 16.13 2.46
C ALA A 142 -26.17 15.19 1.61
N ARG A 143 -26.51 13.90 1.56
CA ARG A 143 -25.78 12.92 0.74
C ARG A 143 -26.13 13.11 -0.74
N TYR A 144 -25.11 12.99 -1.59
CA TYR A 144 -25.20 12.98 -3.05
C TYR A 144 -24.36 11.80 -3.56
N ALA A 145 -24.73 11.22 -4.70
CA ALA A 145 -23.89 10.24 -5.37
C ALA A 145 -22.92 10.94 -6.34
N HIS A 146 -21.66 10.51 -6.32
CA HIS A 146 -20.74 10.68 -7.44
C HIS A 146 -21.03 9.53 -8.42
N VAL A 147 -21.22 9.87 -9.70
CA VAL A 147 -21.58 8.92 -10.75
C VAL A 147 -20.72 9.19 -11.97
N LEU A 148 -20.15 8.13 -12.55
CA LEU A 148 -19.49 8.19 -13.86
C LEU A 148 -20.34 7.44 -14.89
N ILE A 149 -20.58 8.09 -16.03
CA ILE A 149 -21.20 7.50 -17.22
C ILE A 149 -20.12 7.43 -18.30
N ASP A 150 -20.01 6.30 -18.99
CA ASP A 150 -19.32 6.25 -20.27
C ASP A 150 -20.30 6.58 -21.40
N PHE A 151 -19.99 7.59 -22.22
CA PHE A 151 -20.80 8.00 -23.37
C PHE A 151 -20.16 7.51 -24.67
N SER A 152 -20.15 6.18 -24.86
CA SER A 152 -19.56 5.54 -26.03
C SER A 152 -20.49 5.42 -27.25
N ALA A 153 -21.71 5.93 -27.22
CA ALA A 153 -22.59 6.05 -28.39
C ALA A 153 -22.18 7.20 -29.36
N SER A 154 -20.88 7.35 -29.65
CA SER A 154 -20.27 8.50 -30.34
C SER A 154 -18.98 8.12 -31.11
N GLU A 155 -18.69 8.79 -32.22
CA GLU A 155 -17.36 8.73 -32.86
C GLU A 155 -16.27 9.37 -31.99
N ASP A 156 -16.65 10.35 -31.15
CA ASP A 156 -15.86 10.95 -30.08
C ASP A 156 -16.43 10.49 -28.71
N PRO A 157 -15.99 9.34 -28.15
CA PRO A 157 -16.51 8.80 -26.89
C PRO A 157 -15.89 9.51 -25.67
N GLU A 158 -16.66 9.70 -24.62
CA GLU A 158 -16.22 10.43 -23.42
C GLU A 158 -16.78 9.85 -22.10
N TYR A 159 -15.90 9.67 -21.11
CA TYR A 159 -16.31 9.51 -19.72
C TYR A 159 -16.85 10.84 -19.19
N GLN A 160 -17.97 10.80 -18.46
CA GLN A 160 -18.56 11.97 -17.80
C GLN A 160 -18.88 11.74 -16.31
N ASP A 161 -18.24 12.54 -15.46
CA ASP A 161 -18.58 12.73 -14.05
C ASP A 161 -19.86 13.59 -13.89
N ILE A 162 -20.81 13.07 -13.13
CA ILE A 162 -22.00 13.80 -12.67
C ILE A 162 -22.21 13.63 -11.16
N ILE A 163 -22.95 14.57 -10.57
CA ILE A 163 -23.42 14.50 -9.18
C ILE A 163 -24.94 14.34 -9.17
N VAL A 164 -25.43 13.32 -8.45
CA VAL A 164 -26.86 12.99 -8.36
C VAL A 164 -27.38 13.16 -6.94
N GLY A 165 -28.43 13.94 -6.75
CA GLY A 165 -29.05 14.10 -5.43
C GLY A 165 -29.96 15.33 -5.28
N PRO A 166 -30.32 15.69 -4.04
CA PRO A 166 -29.94 15.01 -2.79
C PRO A 166 -30.57 13.62 -2.66
N LEU A 167 -29.99 12.81 -1.78
CA LEU A 167 -30.45 11.46 -1.40
C LEU A 167 -31.25 11.50 -0.07
N PRO A 168 -32.13 10.51 0.20
CA PRO A 168 -32.54 9.42 -0.69
C PRO A 168 -33.35 9.93 -1.89
N VAL A 169 -33.35 9.15 -2.97
CA VAL A 169 -33.92 9.55 -4.27
C VAL A 169 -35.42 9.89 -4.16
N ASN A 170 -35.79 11.03 -4.72
CA ASN A 170 -37.13 11.57 -4.73
C ASN A 170 -37.38 12.39 -5.99
N ASN A 171 -38.30 11.95 -6.85
CA ASN A 171 -38.60 12.54 -8.17
C ASN A 171 -39.10 14.02 -8.11
N GLY A 172 -39.35 14.58 -6.93
CA GLY A 172 -39.66 16.01 -6.75
C GLY A 172 -38.47 16.90 -6.41
N THR A 173 -37.30 16.34 -6.08
CA THR A 173 -36.12 17.08 -5.59
C THR A 173 -34.78 16.58 -6.10
N THR A 174 -34.65 15.27 -6.35
CA THR A 174 -33.43 14.67 -6.89
C THR A 174 -33.26 15.05 -8.36
N LYS A 175 -32.04 15.45 -8.71
CA LYS A 175 -31.59 15.87 -10.03
C LYS A 175 -30.17 15.34 -10.26
N TRP A 176 -29.70 15.39 -11.50
CA TRP A 176 -28.29 15.25 -11.84
C TRP A 176 -27.73 16.58 -12.33
N GLU A 177 -26.47 16.87 -12.02
CA GLU A 177 -25.72 18.01 -12.54
C GLU A 177 -24.29 17.58 -12.92
N ARG A 178 -23.65 18.32 -13.82
CA ARG A 178 -22.26 18.08 -14.27
C ARG A 178 -21.29 18.32 -13.12
N LEU A 179 -20.33 17.41 -12.91
CA LEU A 179 -19.35 17.53 -11.83
C LEU A 179 -17.99 18.00 -12.37
N ASP A 180 -17.70 19.30 -12.28
CA ASP A 180 -16.37 19.85 -12.59
C ASP A 180 -15.81 20.83 -11.55
N TYR A 181 -16.52 21.05 -10.43
CA TYR A 181 -15.96 21.83 -9.33
C TYR A 181 -14.68 21.23 -8.69
N PRO A 182 -14.52 19.89 -8.55
CA PRO A 182 -13.37 19.29 -7.85
C PRO A 182 -12.17 18.96 -8.76
N TYR A 183 -12.22 19.31 -10.05
CA TYR A 183 -11.19 18.95 -11.04
C TYR A 183 -10.56 20.21 -11.64
N THR A 184 -9.28 20.21 -12.00
CA THR A 184 -8.63 21.44 -12.52
C THR A 184 -9.12 21.74 -13.95
N ARG A 185 -9.32 20.70 -14.77
CA ARG A 185 -9.90 20.74 -16.11
C ARG A 185 -11.42 21.04 -16.09
N LYS A 186 -11.79 22.32 -16.22
CA LYS A 186 -13.20 22.77 -16.28
C LYS A 186 -13.88 22.46 -17.62
N THR A 187 -14.25 21.20 -17.83
CA THR A 187 -14.86 20.66 -19.07
C THR A 187 -16.25 20.05 -18.86
N SER A 188 -16.92 20.40 -17.75
CA SER A 188 -18.16 19.77 -17.28
C SER A 188 -18.02 18.28 -16.93
N GLY A 189 -16.85 17.92 -16.38
CA GLY A 189 -16.55 16.58 -15.88
C GLY A 189 -16.29 15.59 -17.00
N ARG A 190 -15.66 16.00 -18.12
CA ARG A 190 -15.57 15.17 -19.32
C ARG A 190 -14.15 14.99 -19.81
N VAL A 191 -13.78 13.73 -20.04
CA VAL A 191 -12.52 13.30 -20.65
C VAL A 191 -12.83 12.25 -21.70
N ARG A 192 -12.01 12.19 -22.77
CA ARG A 192 -12.20 11.18 -23.81
C ARG A 192 -12.05 9.77 -23.22
N ASN A 193 -12.68 8.79 -23.87
CA ASN A 193 -12.42 7.38 -23.64
C ASN A 193 -11.56 6.84 -24.80
N LEU A 194 -10.33 6.41 -24.54
CA LEU A 194 -9.43 5.81 -25.53
C LEU A 194 -9.67 4.31 -25.70
N ASP A 195 -10.31 3.68 -24.71
CA ASP A 195 -10.48 2.23 -24.56
C ASP A 195 -11.92 1.79 -24.91
N ALA A 196 -12.70 2.70 -25.51
CA ALA A 196 -14.10 2.51 -25.85
C ALA A 196 -14.39 1.31 -26.77
N ASP A 197 -13.40 0.82 -27.53
CA ASP A 197 -13.50 -0.39 -28.37
C ASP A 197 -12.39 -1.43 -28.04
N ASP A 198 -12.05 -1.68 -26.77
CA ASP A 198 -10.92 -2.58 -26.45
C ASP A 198 -11.08 -4.01 -27.01
N ASP A 199 -12.29 -4.58 -27.04
CA ASP A 199 -12.62 -5.82 -27.78
C ASP A 199 -12.11 -5.79 -29.24
N LEU A 200 -12.30 -4.65 -29.91
CA LEU A 200 -11.97 -4.44 -31.32
C LEU A 200 -10.47 -4.15 -31.50
N ALA A 201 -9.84 -3.48 -30.53
CA ALA A 201 -8.39 -3.33 -30.46
C ALA A 201 -7.72 -4.70 -30.31
N GLN A 202 -8.26 -5.58 -29.47
CA GLN A 202 -7.76 -6.94 -29.28
C GLN A 202 -7.94 -7.81 -30.54
N ASP A 203 -9.09 -7.72 -31.21
CA ASP A 203 -9.34 -8.37 -32.50
C ASP A 203 -8.33 -7.90 -33.58
N TRP A 204 -7.98 -6.61 -33.57
CA TRP A 204 -6.91 -6.05 -34.41
C TRP A 204 -5.53 -6.60 -34.05
N LEU A 205 -5.15 -6.73 -32.77
CA LEU A 205 -3.86 -7.34 -32.39
C LEU A 205 -3.76 -8.79 -32.92
N TYR A 206 -4.86 -9.55 -32.88
CA TYR A 206 -4.91 -10.89 -33.46
C TYR A 206 -4.81 -10.85 -34.99
N ASP A 207 -5.44 -9.90 -35.69
CA ASP A 207 -5.29 -9.74 -37.15
C ASP A 207 -3.86 -9.33 -37.56
N VAL A 208 -3.19 -8.48 -36.78
CA VAL A 208 -1.77 -8.17 -36.94
C VAL A 208 -0.91 -9.42 -36.71
N SER A 209 -1.18 -10.20 -35.66
CA SER A 209 -0.49 -11.45 -35.34
C SER A 209 -0.64 -12.52 -36.43
N LYS A 210 -1.82 -12.64 -37.05
CA LYS A 210 -2.07 -13.53 -38.21
C LYS A 210 -1.11 -13.23 -39.37
N THR A 211 -0.56 -12.02 -39.48
CA THR A 211 0.47 -11.68 -40.50
C THR A 211 1.88 -12.20 -40.20
N VAL A 212 2.15 -12.69 -38.98
CA VAL A 212 3.45 -13.22 -38.51
C VAL A 212 3.35 -14.60 -37.84
N ALA A 213 2.20 -15.26 -37.85
CA ALA A 213 1.97 -16.55 -37.16
C ALA A 213 2.93 -17.69 -37.57
N ASP A 214 3.43 -17.71 -38.82
CA ASP A 214 4.48 -18.65 -39.24
C ASP A 214 5.86 -18.34 -38.63
N ILE A 215 6.10 -17.09 -38.22
CA ILE A 215 7.30 -16.66 -37.49
C ILE A 215 7.17 -16.98 -36.00
N THR A 216 6.00 -16.78 -35.37
CA THR A 216 5.80 -17.16 -33.96
C THR A 216 5.85 -18.69 -33.78
N LEU A 217 5.34 -19.45 -34.75
CA LEU A 217 5.49 -20.91 -34.81
C LEU A 217 6.94 -21.37 -35.00
N ASP A 218 7.75 -20.67 -35.81
CA ASP A 218 9.15 -21.03 -36.09
C ASP A 218 10.17 -20.45 -35.07
N LEU A 219 9.75 -19.47 -34.25
CA LEU A 219 10.48 -19.02 -33.06
C LEU A 219 10.18 -19.90 -31.84
N TRP A 220 8.90 -20.18 -31.57
CA TRP A 220 8.44 -20.64 -30.26
C TRP A 220 7.47 -21.83 -30.31
N ASN A 221 7.04 -22.28 -31.49
CA ASN A 221 5.96 -23.26 -31.67
C ASN A 221 4.65 -22.80 -31.00
N ALA A 222 4.31 -21.52 -31.17
CA ALA A 222 3.27 -20.83 -30.40
C ALA A 222 2.52 -19.77 -31.24
N THR A 223 1.26 -19.47 -30.90
CA THR A 223 0.44 -18.46 -31.59
C THR A 223 -0.47 -17.66 -30.66
N ALA A 224 -0.87 -16.46 -31.12
CA ALA A 224 -2.02 -15.66 -30.68
C ALA A 224 -2.84 -15.31 -31.95
N LEU A 225 -4.09 -15.76 -32.06
CA LEU A 225 -4.95 -15.67 -33.25
C LEU A 225 -6.41 -15.34 -32.91
N GLY A 226 -6.79 -15.34 -31.63
CA GLY A 226 -8.18 -15.22 -31.17
C GLY A 226 -8.90 -16.57 -31.16
N LEU A 227 -8.22 -17.63 -30.70
CA LEU A 227 -8.71 -19.02 -30.74
C LEU A 227 -8.46 -19.78 -29.43
N ASP A 228 -9.37 -20.70 -29.08
CA ASP A 228 -9.30 -21.62 -27.91
C ASP A 228 -7.98 -22.41 -27.76
N ASN A 229 -7.18 -22.49 -28.83
CA ASN A 229 -5.91 -23.24 -28.88
C ASN A 229 -4.66 -22.34 -28.83
N ASP A 230 -4.81 -21.04 -28.65
CA ASP A 230 -3.66 -20.14 -28.55
C ASP A 230 -2.82 -20.41 -27.30
N THR A 231 -1.55 -20.03 -27.39
CA THR A 231 -0.53 -20.26 -26.36
C THR A 231 0.28 -19.00 -26.08
N LEU A 232 -0.03 -17.92 -26.78
CA LEU A 232 0.47 -16.57 -26.58
C LEU A 232 -0.74 -15.64 -26.46
N THR A 233 -0.57 -14.55 -25.73
CA THR A 233 -1.46 -13.40 -25.78
C THR A 233 -0.66 -12.16 -26.14
N ILE A 234 -1.35 -11.05 -26.35
CA ILE A 234 -0.79 -9.78 -26.82
C ILE A 234 -1.42 -8.66 -26.00
N TRP A 235 -0.56 -7.86 -25.37
CA TRP A 235 -0.91 -6.60 -24.70
C TRP A 235 0.34 -5.71 -24.61
N GLY A 236 0.15 -4.45 -24.24
CA GLY A 236 1.14 -3.39 -24.51
C GLY A 236 1.30 -2.37 -23.39
N ILE A 237 0.98 -1.11 -23.71
CA ILE A 237 1.31 0.07 -22.89
C ILE A 237 0.05 0.70 -22.28
N ASP A 238 0.16 1.12 -21.02
CA ASP A 238 -0.73 2.10 -20.37
C ASP A 238 0.16 3.23 -19.82
N PRO A 239 -0.12 4.51 -20.15
CA PRO A 239 -1.10 4.97 -21.13
C PRO A 239 -0.73 4.60 -22.57
N TYR A 240 -1.73 4.58 -23.46
CA TYR A 240 -1.46 4.69 -24.90
C TYR A 240 -0.65 5.95 -25.19
N TYR A 241 0.23 5.87 -26.19
CA TYR A 241 1.06 7.00 -26.58
C TYR A 241 0.24 8.03 -27.36
N GLN A 242 0.17 9.24 -26.81
CA GLN A 242 -0.71 10.32 -27.28
C GLN A 242 0.14 11.49 -27.80
N ASP A 243 0.21 11.70 -29.12
CA ASP A 243 1.08 12.73 -29.73
C ASP A 243 0.46 13.36 -31.00
N ASP A 244 0.50 14.69 -31.11
CA ASP A 244 -0.12 15.52 -32.17
C ASP A 244 -1.54 15.07 -32.60
N GLY A 245 -2.36 14.67 -31.63
CA GLY A 245 -3.73 14.18 -31.82
C GLY A 245 -3.87 12.72 -32.24
N ARG A 246 -2.76 11.98 -32.41
CA ARG A 246 -2.74 10.54 -32.68
C ARG A 246 -2.82 9.73 -31.39
N VAL A 247 -3.24 8.48 -31.52
CA VAL A 247 -3.23 7.45 -30.47
C VAL A 247 -2.47 6.24 -31.00
N GLN A 248 -1.33 5.92 -30.38
CA GLN A 248 -0.46 4.82 -30.80
C GLN A 248 -0.27 3.81 -29.66
N ARG A 249 -0.26 2.51 -30.00
CA ARG A 249 0.04 1.40 -29.09
C ARG A 249 1.39 0.76 -29.42
N TRP A 250 2.06 0.23 -28.40
CA TRP A 250 3.27 -0.60 -28.49
C TRP A 250 3.02 -1.93 -27.77
N ASP A 251 2.59 -2.92 -28.54
CA ASP A 251 2.17 -4.22 -28.02
C ASP A 251 3.28 -5.27 -28.16
N THR A 252 3.29 -6.25 -27.25
CA THR A 252 4.27 -7.34 -27.24
C THR A 252 3.60 -8.69 -27.00
N PHE A 253 4.28 -9.76 -27.39
CA PHE A 253 3.80 -11.13 -27.18
C PHE A 253 4.22 -11.64 -25.80
N TRP A 254 3.28 -12.25 -25.08
CA TRP A 254 3.47 -12.95 -23.80
C TRP A 254 3.10 -14.43 -23.98
N SER A 255 3.71 -15.37 -23.23
CA SER A 255 3.24 -16.77 -23.25
C SER A 255 2.19 -17.05 -22.18
N ILE A 256 1.05 -17.61 -22.60
CA ILE A 256 -0.08 -17.92 -21.71
C ILE A 256 0.38 -19.02 -20.73
N PRO A 257 0.30 -18.82 -19.41
CA PRO A 257 0.74 -19.81 -18.45
C PRO A 257 -0.13 -21.07 -18.44
N ASN A 258 0.43 -22.21 -18.84
CA ASN A 258 -0.22 -23.52 -18.65
C ASN A 258 -0.02 -24.04 -17.22
N THR A 259 -0.41 -23.23 -16.22
CA THR A 259 -0.32 -23.53 -14.79
C THR A 259 -1.54 -22.96 -14.04
N ILE A 260 -1.60 -23.14 -12.71
CA ILE A 260 -2.60 -22.50 -11.84
C ILE A 260 -2.13 -21.16 -11.25
N PHE A 261 -0.93 -20.70 -11.61
CA PHE A 261 -0.33 -19.47 -11.11
C PHE A 261 -0.39 -18.37 -12.16
N ASP A 262 -0.77 -17.17 -11.75
CA ASP A 262 -0.86 -15.98 -12.61
C ASP A 262 0.54 -15.36 -12.84
N VAL A 263 1.33 -16.03 -13.68
CA VAL A 263 2.75 -15.70 -13.91
C VAL A 263 2.98 -14.94 -15.21
N GLU A 264 1.92 -14.48 -15.90
CA GLU A 264 2.03 -14.00 -17.29
C GLU A 264 2.89 -12.74 -17.42
N SER A 265 2.84 -11.83 -16.45
CA SER A 265 3.70 -10.63 -16.38
C SER A 265 5.21 -10.96 -16.37
N MET A 266 5.59 -12.22 -16.12
CA MET A 266 6.96 -12.73 -16.18
C MET A 266 7.26 -13.58 -17.44
N MET A 267 6.37 -13.58 -18.45
CA MET A 267 6.49 -14.37 -19.68
C MET A 267 6.65 -13.57 -21.00
N PRO A 268 7.39 -12.43 -21.05
CA PRO A 268 7.56 -11.67 -22.29
C PRO A 268 8.36 -12.48 -23.33
N MET A 269 7.96 -12.41 -24.59
CA MET A 269 8.54 -13.21 -25.69
C MET A 269 9.50 -12.42 -26.58
N GLY A 270 9.48 -11.08 -26.50
CA GLY A 270 10.52 -10.23 -27.10
C GLY A 270 10.31 -9.83 -28.57
N LEU A 271 9.09 -9.98 -29.09
CA LEU A 271 8.65 -9.42 -30.37
C LEU A 271 7.61 -8.34 -30.11
N PHE A 272 7.85 -7.15 -30.65
CA PHE A 272 7.06 -5.96 -30.39
C PHE A 272 6.57 -5.35 -31.70
N PHE A 273 5.40 -4.71 -31.71
CA PHE A 273 4.92 -3.94 -32.86
C PHE A 273 4.23 -2.64 -32.44
N MET A 274 4.27 -1.66 -33.34
CA MET A 274 3.63 -0.36 -33.16
C MET A 274 2.39 -0.27 -34.04
N SER A 275 1.26 0.13 -33.46
CA SER A 275 0.02 0.42 -34.19
C SER A 275 -0.39 1.88 -34.01
N ASP A 276 -0.76 2.56 -35.09
CA ASP A 276 -1.64 3.73 -35.01
C ASP A 276 -3.09 3.23 -34.95
N VAL A 277 -3.78 3.57 -33.86
CA VAL A 277 -5.17 3.20 -33.56
C VAL A 277 -6.06 4.44 -33.41
N THR A 278 -5.71 5.54 -34.08
CA THR A 278 -6.43 6.82 -33.98
C THR A 278 -7.85 6.73 -34.54
N GLY A 279 -8.85 6.87 -33.68
CA GLY A 279 -10.28 6.83 -34.03
C GLY A 279 -10.85 5.42 -34.09
N ARG A 280 -12.17 5.31 -34.31
CA ARG A 280 -12.95 4.07 -34.06
C ARG A 280 -13.19 3.18 -35.28
N ASP A 281 -12.36 3.29 -36.32
CA ASP A 281 -12.48 2.50 -37.56
C ASP A 281 -11.19 1.69 -37.80
N PRO A 282 -11.17 0.37 -37.51
CA PRO A 282 -10.02 -0.50 -37.76
C PRO A 282 -9.58 -0.59 -39.21
N SER A 283 -10.38 -0.14 -40.17
CA SER A 283 -9.95 -0.03 -41.57
C SER A 283 -9.03 1.17 -41.84
N GLN A 284 -8.91 2.10 -40.88
CA GLN A 284 -7.95 3.20 -40.89
C GLN A 284 -6.73 2.95 -39.98
N TRP A 285 -6.80 2.00 -39.05
CA TRP A 285 -5.67 1.60 -38.20
C TRP A 285 -4.53 1.01 -39.03
N THR A 286 -3.28 1.18 -38.57
CA THR A 286 -2.10 0.73 -39.32
C THR A 286 -0.98 0.22 -38.41
N VAL A 287 -0.29 -0.84 -38.86
CA VAL A 287 0.97 -1.28 -38.25
C VAL A 287 2.11 -0.43 -38.81
N GLU A 288 2.73 0.36 -37.95
CA GLU A 288 3.80 1.31 -38.29
C GLU A 288 5.22 0.74 -38.14
N GLY A 289 5.36 -0.44 -37.54
CA GLY A 289 6.61 -1.19 -37.57
C GLY A 289 6.69 -2.33 -36.56
N TRP A 290 7.78 -3.07 -36.66
CA TRP A 290 8.12 -4.20 -35.78
C TRP A 290 9.49 -3.96 -35.12
N TYR A 291 9.65 -4.37 -33.87
CA TYR A 291 10.93 -4.34 -33.16
C TYR A 291 11.28 -5.72 -32.60
N TYR A 292 12.51 -6.16 -32.83
CA TYR A 292 13.02 -7.46 -32.36
C TYR A 292 14.55 -7.42 -32.21
N ASN A 293 15.07 -7.89 -31.06
CA ASN A 293 16.50 -8.05 -30.79
C ASN A 293 17.37 -6.79 -31.11
N GLY A 294 16.84 -5.60 -30.84
CA GLY A 294 17.54 -4.32 -31.09
C GLY A 294 17.47 -3.80 -32.53
N ILE A 295 16.57 -4.33 -33.36
CA ILE A 295 16.36 -3.88 -34.74
C ILE A 295 14.88 -3.52 -34.93
N PHE A 296 14.64 -2.33 -35.49
CA PHE A 296 13.31 -1.89 -35.96
C PHE A 296 13.17 -2.14 -37.47
N TYR A 297 11.96 -2.44 -37.91
CA TYR A 297 11.58 -2.70 -39.29
C TYR A 297 10.33 -1.89 -39.63
N GLU A 298 10.38 -1.08 -40.70
CA GLU A 298 9.30 -0.12 -41.04
C GLU A 298 8.01 -0.82 -41.52
N THR A 299 8.08 -2.11 -41.89
CA THR A 299 6.92 -2.88 -42.38
C THR A 299 7.00 -4.34 -41.99
N THR A 300 5.84 -5.00 -41.90
CA THR A 300 5.74 -6.46 -41.79
C THR A 300 6.46 -7.19 -42.92
N GLU A 301 6.42 -6.68 -44.17
CA GLU A 301 7.17 -7.29 -45.27
C GLU A 301 8.69 -7.22 -45.05
N GLU A 302 9.22 -6.11 -44.53
CA GLU A 302 10.65 -6.00 -44.21
C GLU A 302 11.06 -6.97 -43.11
N PHE A 303 10.32 -7.02 -42.00
CA PHE A 303 10.58 -7.95 -40.90
C PHE A 303 10.57 -9.41 -41.37
N ARG A 304 9.52 -9.81 -42.10
CA ARG A 304 9.39 -11.16 -42.66
C ARG A 304 10.53 -11.51 -43.63
N ASN A 305 10.93 -10.57 -44.49
CA ASN A 305 12.06 -10.76 -45.39
C ASN A 305 13.39 -10.85 -44.63
N ALA A 306 13.60 -10.07 -43.57
CA ALA A 306 14.79 -10.15 -42.73
C ALA A 306 14.87 -11.50 -41.99
N TYR A 307 13.73 -11.97 -41.44
CA TYR A 307 13.60 -13.23 -40.75
C TYR A 307 13.92 -14.42 -41.67
N TRP A 308 13.17 -14.59 -42.76
CA TRP A 308 13.31 -15.74 -43.65
C TRP A 308 14.57 -15.72 -44.52
N SER A 309 15.27 -14.58 -44.63
CA SER A 309 16.62 -14.51 -45.22
C SER A 309 17.77 -14.77 -44.24
N GLY A 310 17.47 -15.09 -42.97
CA GLY A 310 18.45 -15.44 -41.95
C GLY A 310 19.28 -14.24 -41.47
N LYS A 311 18.73 -13.03 -41.55
CA LYS A 311 19.35 -11.81 -40.98
C LYS A 311 18.95 -11.56 -39.53
N VAL A 312 17.85 -12.17 -39.08
CA VAL A 312 17.39 -12.14 -37.69
C VAL A 312 18.04 -13.29 -36.92
N GLU A 313 18.68 -12.96 -35.79
CA GLU A 313 19.11 -13.94 -34.78
C GLU A 313 17.89 -14.36 -33.97
N LYS A 314 17.49 -15.63 -34.08
CA LYS A 314 16.33 -16.19 -33.37
C LYS A 314 16.65 -16.43 -31.89
N LEU A 315 15.81 -15.89 -31.02
CA LEU A 315 15.92 -16.00 -29.56
C LEU A 315 14.77 -16.85 -28.99
N GLY A 316 14.99 -17.49 -27.85
CA GLY A 316 13.97 -18.26 -27.14
C GLY A 316 12.98 -17.36 -26.39
N GLY A 317 11.77 -17.88 -26.15
CA GLY A 317 10.77 -17.24 -25.30
C GLY A 317 10.96 -17.54 -23.80
N ASN A 318 10.13 -16.92 -22.96
CA ASN A 318 9.97 -17.29 -21.56
C ASN A 318 8.74 -18.18 -21.39
N TRP A 319 8.80 -19.11 -20.44
CA TRP A 319 7.75 -20.11 -20.22
C TRP A 319 7.62 -20.44 -18.72
N ALA A 320 6.39 -20.58 -18.26
CA ALA A 320 6.06 -20.94 -16.89
C ALA A 320 6.63 -22.31 -16.48
N GLY A 321 6.95 -22.46 -15.20
CA GLY A 321 7.40 -23.70 -14.58
C GLY A 321 7.67 -23.50 -13.09
N ASP A 322 8.34 -24.46 -12.46
CA ASP A 322 8.63 -24.43 -11.02
C ASP A 322 9.21 -23.07 -10.57
N TRP A 323 10.13 -22.49 -11.34
CA TRP A 323 10.79 -21.20 -11.08
C TRP A 323 9.86 -19.99 -10.91
N SER A 324 8.62 -20.06 -11.42
CA SER A 324 7.60 -19.00 -11.33
C SER A 324 6.44 -19.34 -10.38
N ALA A 325 6.39 -20.56 -9.83
CA ALA A 325 5.36 -20.99 -8.89
C ALA A 325 5.62 -20.49 -7.46
N THR A 326 4.59 -20.01 -6.76
CA THR A 326 4.66 -19.57 -5.35
C THR A 326 4.61 -20.71 -4.33
N ASP A 327 4.34 -21.95 -4.78
CA ASP A 327 4.35 -23.16 -3.97
C ASP A 327 5.74 -23.45 -3.33
N GLN A 328 5.74 -24.22 -2.23
CA GLN A 328 6.97 -24.57 -1.50
C GLN A 328 7.94 -25.39 -2.37
N GLN A 329 9.14 -24.84 -2.57
CA GLN A 329 10.23 -25.47 -3.33
C GLN A 329 11.49 -25.68 -2.49
N GLY A 330 12.34 -26.62 -2.91
CA GLY A 330 13.60 -26.95 -2.24
C GLY A 330 13.46 -27.86 -1.01
N GLU A 331 14.55 -28.00 -0.26
CA GLU A 331 14.58 -28.79 0.99
C GLU A 331 14.02 -27.98 2.16
N ILE A 332 13.05 -28.54 2.89
CA ILE A 332 12.46 -27.93 4.09
C ILE A 332 13.55 -27.66 5.13
N LEU A 333 13.55 -26.46 5.71
CA LEU A 333 14.61 -26.01 6.60
C LEU A 333 14.64 -26.77 7.95
N PRO A 334 15.79 -26.86 8.63
CA PRO A 334 15.89 -27.54 9.92
C PRO A 334 14.98 -26.88 10.96
N LEU A 335 14.09 -27.70 11.56
CA LEU A 335 13.06 -27.31 12.55
C LEU A 335 11.83 -26.55 11.99
N ASP A 336 11.73 -26.35 10.68
CA ASP A 336 10.69 -25.52 10.04
C ASP A 336 9.28 -26.16 10.02
N THR A 337 9.20 -27.47 10.29
CA THR A 337 7.92 -28.18 10.50
C THR A 337 7.34 -28.01 11.92
N ASN A 338 7.96 -27.20 12.79
CA ASN A 338 7.37 -26.80 14.06
C ASN A 338 6.61 -25.48 13.85
N ALA A 339 5.53 -25.25 14.59
CA ALA A 339 4.83 -23.97 14.53
C ALA A 339 5.79 -22.80 14.88
N PRO A 340 5.80 -21.71 14.09
CA PRO A 340 6.62 -20.54 14.38
C PRO A 340 6.10 -19.79 15.62
N PRO A 341 6.87 -18.82 16.16
CA PRO A 341 6.35 -17.89 17.16
C PRO A 341 5.09 -17.18 16.62
N THR A 342 4.05 -17.16 17.43
CA THR A 342 2.73 -16.62 17.07
C THR A 342 2.32 -15.55 18.06
N SER A 343 1.73 -14.46 17.56
CA SER A 343 1.16 -13.40 18.41
C SER A 343 -0.23 -13.83 18.88
N VAL A 344 -0.50 -13.62 20.18
CA VAL A 344 -1.78 -13.93 20.81
C VAL A 344 -2.27 -12.72 21.59
N ALA A 345 -3.60 -12.59 21.73
CA ALA A 345 -4.24 -11.56 22.54
C ALA A 345 -4.96 -12.21 23.75
N PRO A 346 -4.30 -12.42 24.91
CA PRO A 346 -4.86 -13.20 26.02
C PRO A 346 -6.10 -12.59 26.69
N GLN A 347 -6.42 -11.33 26.42
CA GLN A 347 -7.64 -10.66 26.90
C GLN A 347 -8.52 -10.18 25.72
N GLY A 348 -8.22 -10.66 24.50
CA GLY A 348 -8.85 -10.20 23.27
C GLY A 348 -8.53 -8.74 22.93
N ALA A 349 -9.49 -8.07 22.29
CA ALA A 349 -9.34 -6.73 21.74
C ALA A 349 -9.46 -5.63 22.81
N ARG A 350 -8.42 -4.78 22.95
CA ARG A 350 -8.44 -3.60 23.83
C ARG A 350 -8.80 -2.31 23.06
N TYR A 351 -9.68 -2.45 22.08
CA TYR A 351 -10.23 -1.38 21.26
C TYR A 351 -11.77 -1.49 21.21
N SER A 352 -12.42 -0.46 20.68
CA SER A 352 -13.87 -0.40 20.48
C SER A 352 -14.18 -0.13 19.02
N VAL A 353 -15.29 -0.67 18.51
CA VAL A 353 -15.71 -0.51 17.11
C VAL A 353 -17.21 -0.23 17.02
N ASP A 354 -17.60 0.74 16.19
CA ASP A 354 -18.95 0.84 15.63
C ASP A 354 -18.90 0.21 14.22
N PRO A 355 -19.38 -1.03 14.01
CA PRO A 355 -19.27 -1.69 12.72
C PRO A 355 -20.25 -1.14 11.68
N GLU A 356 -21.37 -0.54 12.10
CA GLU A 356 -22.36 0.08 11.19
C GLU A 356 -21.81 1.40 10.62
N ARG A 357 -21.15 2.19 11.47
CA ARG A 357 -20.54 3.48 11.08
C ARG A 357 -19.06 3.38 10.71
N LYS A 358 -18.43 2.21 10.83
CA LYS A 358 -16.98 2.00 10.64
C LYS A 358 -16.13 2.99 11.46
N TYR A 359 -16.50 3.21 12.72
CA TYR A 359 -15.75 4.04 13.67
C TYR A 359 -14.92 3.17 14.61
N VAL A 360 -13.73 3.62 14.98
CA VAL A 360 -12.78 2.89 15.83
C VAL A 360 -12.31 3.79 16.96
N GLU A 361 -12.26 3.27 18.19
CA GLU A 361 -11.54 3.86 19.32
C GLU A 361 -10.43 2.93 19.82
N TRP A 362 -9.22 3.46 20.03
CA TRP A 362 -8.13 2.72 20.69
C TRP A 362 -7.32 3.62 21.64
N MET A 363 -7.41 3.34 22.94
CA MET A 363 -6.67 4.00 24.03
C MET A 363 -6.91 5.51 24.14
N GLY A 364 -6.25 6.32 23.30
CA GLY A 364 -6.48 7.75 23.19
C GLY A 364 -6.90 8.20 21.78
N TRP A 365 -6.93 7.29 20.81
CA TRP A 365 -7.23 7.55 19.41
C TRP A 365 -8.69 7.29 19.07
N SER A 366 -9.23 8.05 18.12
CA SER A 366 -10.46 7.70 17.43
C SER A 366 -10.46 8.18 15.99
N PHE A 367 -11.07 7.44 15.07
CA PHE A 367 -11.22 7.81 13.66
C PHE A 367 -12.38 7.04 12.99
N TYR A 368 -12.83 7.52 11.82
CA TYR A 368 -13.73 6.80 10.93
C TYR A 368 -12.96 6.20 9.75
N VAL A 369 -13.40 5.05 9.26
CA VAL A 369 -12.90 4.45 8.01
C VAL A 369 -13.86 4.78 6.86
N GLY A 370 -13.35 5.43 5.82
CA GLY A 370 -13.99 5.60 4.53
C GLY A 370 -13.45 4.59 3.52
N PHE A 371 -14.20 4.36 2.43
CA PHE A 371 -13.77 3.49 1.34
C PHE A 371 -14.36 3.94 0.00
N THR A 372 -13.54 3.97 -1.06
CA THR A 372 -13.92 4.39 -2.43
C THR A 372 -13.58 3.30 -3.46
N ARG A 373 -14.08 3.45 -4.69
CA ARG A 373 -13.59 2.66 -5.84
C ARG A 373 -12.12 2.99 -6.11
N ASP A 374 -11.80 4.26 -6.30
CA ASP A 374 -10.52 4.69 -6.86
C ASP A 374 -9.32 4.37 -5.96
N THR A 375 -9.37 4.78 -4.68
CA THR A 375 -8.21 4.76 -3.78
C THR A 375 -8.36 3.79 -2.61
N GLY A 376 -9.44 3.01 -2.57
CA GLY A 376 -9.69 2.04 -1.52
C GLY A 376 -9.89 2.71 -0.15
N MET A 377 -9.04 2.39 0.82
CA MET A 377 -9.23 2.80 2.22
C MET A 377 -8.66 4.19 2.55
N ALA A 378 -9.46 5.02 3.21
CA ALA A 378 -9.05 6.31 3.78
C ALA A 378 -9.59 6.50 5.21
N LEU A 379 -8.95 7.35 6.00
CA LEU A 379 -9.27 7.59 7.42
C LEU A 379 -9.67 9.04 7.66
N TYR A 380 -10.75 9.26 8.41
CA TYR A 380 -11.37 10.57 8.62
C TYR A 380 -11.56 10.93 10.10
N ASP A 381 -11.51 12.23 10.39
CA ASP A 381 -11.62 12.84 11.74
C ASP A 381 -10.70 12.16 12.77
N ILE A 382 -9.42 12.02 12.44
CA ILE A 382 -8.42 11.37 13.30
C ILE A 382 -8.15 12.26 14.51
N ARG A 383 -8.64 11.85 15.68
CA ARG A 383 -8.45 12.52 16.96
C ARG A 383 -7.50 11.75 17.85
N TYR A 384 -6.69 12.48 18.63
CA TYR A 384 -5.93 11.95 19.76
C TYR A 384 -6.26 12.74 21.03
N LYS A 385 -6.64 12.03 22.09
CA LYS A 385 -7.16 12.58 23.36
C LYS A 385 -8.32 13.57 23.15
N GLY A 386 -9.21 13.25 22.21
CA GLY A 386 -10.39 14.04 21.83
C GLY A 386 -10.14 15.24 20.90
N GLN A 387 -8.88 15.61 20.66
CA GLN A 387 -8.48 16.70 19.77
C GLN A 387 -8.13 16.14 18.38
N ARG A 388 -8.70 16.72 17.31
CA ARG A 388 -8.31 16.37 15.92
C ARG A 388 -6.83 16.67 15.67
N ILE A 389 -6.20 15.75 14.95
CA ILE A 389 -4.85 15.85 14.39
C ILE A 389 -4.94 16.00 12.87
N LEU A 390 -5.71 15.14 12.22
CA LEU A 390 -5.98 15.15 10.78
C LEU A 390 -7.49 15.12 10.51
N TYR A 391 -7.95 15.87 9.52
CA TYR A 391 -9.31 15.74 8.99
C TYR A 391 -9.43 14.51 8.09
N GLU A 392 -8.43 14.29 7.24
CA GLU A 392 -8.38 13.22 6.23
C GLU A 392 -6.94 12.69 6.08
N LEU A 393 -6.80 11.38 5.98
CA LEU A 393 -5.56 10.69 5.68
C LEU A 393 -5.85 9.48 4.77
N GLY A 394 -5.37 9.51 3.53
CA GLY A 394 -5.68 8.47 2.54
C GLY A 394 -4.73 8.43 1.35
N LEU A 395 -4.69 7.27 0.68
CA LEU A 395 -4.08 7.14 -0.65
C LEU A 395 -4.80 8.03 -1.67
N GLN A 396 -4.08 8.53 -2.66
CA GLN A 396 -4.62 9.39 -3.72
C GLN A 396 -4.34 8.85 -5.13
N GLU A 397 -3.18 8.22 -5.31
CA GLU A 397 -2.75 7.59 -6.56
C GLU A 397 -1.56 6.67 -6.29
N ALA A 398 -1.34 5.68 -7.17
CA ALA A 398 -0.06 5.00 -7.29
C ALA A 398 0.42 5.00 -8.74
N LEU A 399 1.72 5.24 -8.92
CA LEU A 399 2.42 5.21 -10.19
C LEU A 399 3.43 4.07 -10.17
N ALA A 400 3.40 3.21 -11.19
CA ALA A 400 4.50 2.30 -11.52
C ALA A 400 5.12 2.73 -12.86
N HIS A 401 6.17 3.56 -12.80
CA HIS A 401 6.82 4.11 -14.00
C HIS A 401 8.00 3.25 -14.43
N TYR A 402 7.92 2.62 -15.61
CA TYR A 402 8.96 1.72 -16.12
C TYR A 402 10.01 2.43 -16.97
N ALA A 403 11.15 1.75 -17.18
CA ALA A 403 12.08 2.08 -18.24
C ALA A 403 12.72 0.81 -18.83
N GLY A 404 12.82 0.75 -20.16
CA GLY A 404 13.38 -0.39 -20.89
C GLY A 404 14.14 0.02 -22.16
N SER A 405 14.85 -0.95 -22.73
CA SER A 405 15.41 -0.88 -24.10
C SER A 405 14.46 -1.41 -25.17
N ASP A 406 13.37 -2.07 -24.75
CA ASP A 406 12.24 -2.42 -25.59
C ASP A 406 11.14 -1.35 -25.50
N PRO A 407 10.28 -1.22 -26.53
CA PRO A 407 9.36 -0.11 -26.64
C PRO A 407 8.08 -0.26 -25.82
N THR A 408 7.79 -1.43 -25.24
CA THR A 408 6.67 -1.56 -24.30
C THR A 408 7.13 -1.09 -22.92
N GLN A 409 8.21 -1.68 -22.39
CA GLN A 409 8.75 -1.32 -21.06
C GLN A 409 9.29 0.11 -20.98
N SER A 410 9.59 0.78 -22.10
CA SER A 410 9.96 2.20 -22.11
C SER A 410 8.78 3.19 -22.11
N HIS A 411 7.53 2.70 -22.27
CA HIS A 411 6.32 3.53 -22.33
C HIS A 411 5.26 3.17 -21.29
N VAL A 412 5.42 2.11 -20.48
CA VAL A 412 4.50 1.81 -19.36
C VAL A 412 4.70 2.81 -18.22
N ALA A 413 3.60 3.44 -17.79
CA ALA A 413 3.51 4.32 -16.64
C ALA A 413 2.11 4.24 -16.00
N TYR A 414 1.78 3.07 -15.46
CA TYR A 414 0.48 2.77 -14.83
C TYR A 414 0.08 3.83 -13.80
N LEU A 415 -1.19 4.21 -13.79
CA LEU A 415 -1.82 5.03 -12.77
C LEU A 415 -2.94 4.22 -12.13
N ASP A 416 -2.63 3.58 -11.00
CA ASP A 416 -3.39 2.43 -10.51
C ASP A 416 -4.84 2.77 -10.12
N THR A 417 -5.21 4.03 -9.87
CA THR A 417 -6.63 4.42 -9.68
C THR A 417 -7.49 4.25 -10.94
N TYR A 418 -6.89 4.18 -12.14
CA TYR A 418 -7.59 3.80 -13.38
C TYR A 418 -8.25 2.44 -13.23
N TYR A 419 -7.53 1.43 -12.72
CA TYR A 419 -8.03 0.09 -12.38
C TYR A 419 -8.78 0.08 -11.03
N GLY A 420 -8.32 0.90 -10.08
CA GLY A 420 -8.95 1.17 -8.79
C GLY A 420 -8.46 0.26 -7.67
N PHE A 421 -8.08 0.84 -6.53
CA PHE A 421 -7.66 0.08 -5.35
C PHE A 421 -8.82 -0.65 -4.65
N GLY A 422 -10.06 -0.19 -4.85
CA GLY A 422 -11.27 -0.76 -4.26
C GLY A 422 -11.68 -2.14 -4.82
N PRO A 423 -11.79 -2.30 -6.16
CA PRO A 423 -12.10 -3.58 -6.80
C PRO A 423 -11.16 -4.72 -6.43
N PHE A 424 -9.87 -4.44 -6.30
CA PHE A 424 -8.86 -5.46 -5.99
C PHE A 424 -8.56 -5.60 -4.49
N ALA A 425 -9.35 -4.98 -3.61
CA ALA A 425 -9.20 -5.09 -2.15
C ALA A 425 -9.86 -6.36 -1.59
N PHE A 426 -9.34 -7.53 -1.99
CA PHE A 426 -9.91 -8.85 -1.74
C PHE A 426 -9.98 -9.28 -0.25
N GLU A 427 -10.63 -10.41 0.01
CA GLU A 427 -10.70 -11.03 1.34
C GLU A 427 -9.29 -11.42 1.84
N LEU A 428 -8.94 -10.99 3.07
CA LEU A 428 -7.62 -11.21 3.67
C LEU A 428 -7.47 -12.61 4.29
N LEU A 429 -6.30 -13.21 4.13
CA LEU A 429 -5.93 -14.50 4.73
C LEU A 429 -5.63 -14.32 6.22
N LYS A 430 -6.63 -14.59 7.06
CA LYS A 430 -6.55 -14.40 8.51
C LYS A 430 -5.45 -15.29 9.11
N GLY A 431 -4.65 -14.74 10.02
CA GLY A 431 -3.45 -15.39 10.54
C GLY A 431 -2.19 -15.24 9.67
N TYR A 432 -2.31 -14.78 8.41
CA TYR A 432 -1.20 -14.51 7.50
C TYR A 432 -1.04 -13.00 7.25
N ASP A 433 -2.01 -12.35 6.61
CA ASP A 433 -1.97 -10.90 6.32
C ASP A 433 -2.11 -10.04 7.57
N CYS A 434 -2.84 -10.56 8.56
CA CYS A 434 -3.02 -9.97 9.88
C CYS A 434 -3.03 -11.08 10.94
N PRO A 435 -2.74 -10.78 12.22
CA PRO A 435 -2.79 -11.77 13.30
C PRO A 435 -4.15 -12.45 13.40
N SER A 436 -4.21 -13.73 13.81
CA SER A 436 -5.46 -14.52 13.83
C SER A 436 -6.54 -14.00 14.79
N TYR A 437 -6.20 -13.08 15.69
CA TYR A 437 -7.12 -12.38 16.61
C TYR A 437 -7.55 -10.99 16.10
N ALA A 438 -7.22 -10.62 14.85
CA ALA A 438 -7.66 -9.37 14.25
C ALA A 438 -9.19 -9.35 14.08
N THR A 439 -9.79 -8.17 14.28
CA THR A 439 -11.19 -7.92 13.89
C THR A 439 -11.21 -7.54 12.41
N TYR A 440 -12.23 -7.98 11.68
CA TYR A 440 -12.34 -7.76 10.25
C TYR A 440 -13.59 -6.96 9.91
N LEU A 441 -13.45 -6.05 8.93
CA LEU A 441 -14.52 -5.24 8.34
C LEU A 441 -14.56 -5.50 6.82
N ASN A 442 -15.74 -5.37 6.23
CA ASN A 442 -15.92 -5.52 4.78
C ASN A 442 -15.72 -4.18 4.04
N SER A 443 -15.19 -4.24 2.82
CA SER A 443 -15.28 -3.17 1.82
C SER A 443 -16.34 -3.50 0.76
N SER A 444 -16.66 -2.55 -0.11
CA SER A 444 -17.66 -2.72 -1.17
C SER A 444 -17.53 -1.63 -2.23
N PHE A 445 -17.75 -1.96 -3.50
CA PHE A 445 -17.70 -1.02 -4.63
C PHE A 445 -18.85 -1.29 -5.62
N TYR A 446 -19.13 -0.32 -6.50
CA TYR A 446 -20.11 -0.45 -7.59
C TYR A 446 -19.39 -0.73 -8.90
N VAL A 447 -19.94 -1.66 -9.70
CA VAL A 447 -19.62 -1.87 -11.12
C VAL A 447 -20.83 -2.53 -11.79
N SER A 448 -21.07 -2.23 -13.08
CA SER A 448 -22.03 -2.93 -13.96
C SER A 448 -23.37 -3.30 -13.32
N GLU A 449 -24.12 -2.30 -12.82
CA GLU A 449 -25.42 -2.47 -12.18
C GLU A 449 -25.43 -3.37 -10.92
N THR A 450 -24.29 -3.56 -10.25
CA THR A 450 -24.17 -4.34 -9.00
C THR A 450 -23.45 -3.58 -7.88
N THR A 451 -23.43 -4.16 -6.67
CA THR A 451 -22.38 -3.87 -5.69
C THR A 451 -21.71 -5.18 -5.32
N HIS A 452 -20.40 -5.17 -5.45
CA HIS A 452 -19.46 -6.17 -4.99
C HIS A 452 -19.09 -5.88 -3.53
N THR A 453 -18.84 -6.91 -2.74
CA THR A 453 -18.61 -6.83 -1.29
C THR A 453 -17.51 -7.79 -0.87
N HIS A 454 -16.28 -7.29 -0.74
CA HIS A 454 -15.17 -8.07 -0.22
C HIS A 454 -15.33 -8.31 1.28
N LEU A 455 -15.54 -9.56 1.63
CA LEU A 455 -15.62 -9.99 3.02
C LEU A 455 -14.25 -9.88 3.68
N ASN A 456 -14.18 -9.38 4.92
CA ASN A 456 -12.95 -9.36 5.71
C ASN A 456 -11.73 -8.68 5.04
N SER A 457 -11.93 -7.74 4.12
CA SER A 457 -10.86 -7.06 3.36
C SER A 457 -10.09 -5.99 4.15
N ILE A 458 -10.64 -5.50 5.25
CA ILE A 458 -9.99 -4.55 6.16
C ILE A 458 -9.81 -5.22 7.52
N CYS A 459 -8.61 -5.22 8.08
CA CYS A 459 -8.33 -5.80 9.39
C CYS A 459 -7.89 -4.76 10.43
N LEU A 460 -8.24 -5.01 11.69
CA LEU A 460 -7.98 -4.18 12.87
C LEU A 460 -7.28 -5.02 13.93
N PHE A 461 -6.11 -4.61 14.43
CA PHE A 461 -5.40 -5.37 15.47
C PHE A 461 -4.48 -4.51 16.34
N GLU A 462 -4.30 -4.92 17.60
CA GLU A 462 -3.13 -4.51 18.40
C GLU A 462 -1.93 -5.42 18.12
N TYR A 463 -0.71 -4.87 18.24
CA TYR A 463 0.53 -5.64 18.17
C TYR A 463 1.55 -5.11 19.20
N ASP A 464 2.24 -6.01 19.90
CA ASP A 464 3.31 -5.70 20.86
C ASP A 464 4.65 -5.88 20.14
N ALA A 465 5.33 -4.77 19.82
CA ALA A 465 6.53 -4.78 18.99
C ALA A 465 7.70 -5.51 19.66
N ASP A 466 8.65 -5.98 18.85
CA ASP A 466 9.88 -6.65 19.29
C ASP A 466 10.81 -5.71 20.10
N TYR A 467 10.63 -4.39 19.97
CA TYR A 467 11.34 -3.36 20.75
C TYR A 467 10.43 -2.61 21.74
N PRO A 468 10.93 -2.25 22.94
CA PRO A 468 10.18 -1.44 23.90
C PRO A 468 10.13 0.05 23.49
N MET A 469 8.98 0.70 23.72
CA MET A 469 8.77 2.12 23.38
C MET A 469 9.73 3.05 24.12
N ALA A 470 10.07 2.70 25.36
CA ALA A 470 11.08 3.40 26.15
C ALA A 470 11.78 2.44 27.12
N ARG A 471 13.06 2.69 27.41
CA ARG A 471 13.78 2.02 28.50
C ARG A 471 14.91 2.87 29.06
N HIS A 472 15.19 2.73 30.36
CA HIS A 472 16.36 3.33 31.01
C HIS A 472 17.00 2.37 32.00
N SER A 473 18.27 2.59 32.35
CA SER A 473 19.01 1.78 33.32
C SER A 473 20.06 2.63 34.01
N SER A 474 20.09 2.60 35.34
CA SER A 474 21.03 3.33 36.19
C SER A 474 21.91 2.34 36.98
N GLN A 475 22.52 2.76 38.09
CA GLN A 475 23.22 1.86 39.01
C GLN A 475 22.27 1.18 40.01
N GLU A 476 21.05 1.70 40.18
CA GLU A 476 20.11 1.34 41.25
C GLU A 476 18.75 0.85 40.72
N TYR A 477 18.42 1.11 39.44
CA TYR A 477 17.13 0.73 38.85
C TYR A 477 17.17 0.56 37.32
N VAL A 478 16.18 -0.17 36.80
CA VAL A 478 15.84 -0.31 35.38
C VAL A 478 14.37 0.07 35.18
N THR A 479 14.05 0.77 34.10
CA THR A 479 12.68 0.97 33.61
C THR A 479 12.53 0.49 32.17
N ALA A 480 11.34 0.00 31.82
CA ALA A 480 10.94 -0.29 30.45
C ALA A 480 9.42 -0.13 30.26
N THR A 481 9.00 0.31 29.08
CA THR A 481 7.60 0.44 28.64
C THR A 481 7.41 -0.39 27.37
N LYS A 482 6.36 -1.22 27.30
CA LYS A 482 6.02 -1.99 26.08
C LYS A 482 5.68 -1.05 24.92
N ASN A 483 5.93 -1.49 23.68
CA ASN A 483 5.44 -0.79 22.49
C ASN A 483 4.24 -1.54 21.91
N VAL A 484 3.09 -1.38 22.55
CA VAL A 484 1.83 -1.83 21.95
C VAL A 484 1.31 -0.72 21.05
N TYR A 485 1.08 -1.04 19.78
CA TYR A 485 0.48 -0.16 18.78
C TYR A 485 -0.77 -0.82 18.20
N PHE A 486 -1.62 -0.05 17.55
CA PHE A 486 -2.81 -0.53 16.85
C PHE A 486 -2.68 -0.25 15.35
N THR A 487 -3.08 -1.19 14.50
CA THR A 487 -3.02 -1.05 13.05
C THR A 487 -4.39 -1.31 12.42
N VAL A 488 -4.75 -0.48 11.45
CA VAL A 488 -5.77 -0.78 10.42
C VAL A 488 -5.06 -1.01 9.09
N ARG A 489 -5.44 -2.08 8.38
CA ARG A 489 -4.78 -2.54 7.15
C ARG A 489 -5.78 -2.99 6.10
N SER A 490 -5.43 -2.73 4.84
CA SER A 490 -6.05 -3.29 3.63
C SER A 490 -4.92 -3.79 2.72
N VAL A 491 -5.20 -4.80 1.89
CA VAL A 491 -4.34 -5.19 0.77
C VAL A 491 -5.15 -4.97 -0.51
N SER A 492 -4.50 -4.53 -1.59
CA SER A 492 -5.10 -4.48 -2.93
C SER A 492 -4.16 -5.14 -3.94
N THR A 493 -4.66 -6.11 -4.70
CA THR A 493 -3.86 -6.87 -5.69
C THR A 493 -4.17 -6.39 -7.10
N VAL A 494 -3.57 -5.26 -7.49
CA VAL A 494 -3.84 -4.58 -8.77
C VAL A 494 -2.99 -5.25 -9.86
N GLY A 495 -3.64 -6.03 -10.72
CA GLY A 495 -2.96 -6.86 -11.71
C GLY A 495 -1.94 -7.78 -11.03
N ASN A 496 -0.67 -7.67 -11.44
CA ASN A 496 0.40 -8.50 -10.90
C ASN A 496 0.94 -8.06 -9.50
N TYR A 497 0.55 -6.89 -8.96
CA TYR A 497 1.13 -6.33 -7.73
C TYR A 497 0.21 -6.41 -6.50
N ASP A 498 0.74 -6.97 -5.41
CA ASP A 498 0.13 -6.89 -4.07
C ASP A 498 0.60 -5.64 -3.31
N TYR A 499 -0.30 -4.67 -3.10
CA TYR A 499 -0.02 -3.49 -2.28
C TYR A 499 -0.64 -3.61 -0.89
N MET A 500 0.19 -3.79 0.14
CA MET A 500 -0.25 -3.85 1.54
C MET A 500 -0.13 -2.48 2.21
N PHE A 501 -1.27 -1.85 2.49
CA PHE A 501 -1.37 -0.55 3.16
C PHE A 501 -1.62 -0.72 4.67
N SER A 502 -0.86 -0.02 5.51
CA SER A 502 -1.01 -0.07 6.97
C SER A 502 -0.97 1.33 7.59
N TYR A 503 -1.97 1.65 8.40
CA TYR A 503 -2.01 2.85 9.24
C TYR A 503 -1.87 2.42 10.70
N SER A 504 -0.75 2.80 11.33
CA SER A 504 -0.34 2.32 12.65
C SER A 504 -0.31 3.45 13.68
N PHE A 505 -1.02 3.29 14.79
CA PHE A 505 -1.24 4.28 15.85
C PHE A 505 -0.51 3.87 17.13
N PHE A 506 0.16 4.82 17.80
CA PHE A 506 1.06 4.56 18.91
C PHE A 506 0.65 5.28 20.21
N LEU A 507 1.03 4.71 21.38
CA LEU A 507 0.71 5.27 22.71
C LEU A 507 1.45 6.59 23.05
N ASP A 508 2.49 6.95 22.30
CA ASP A 508 3.17 8.24 22.41
C ASP A 508 2.43 9.37 21.67
N GLY A 509 1.38 9.03 20.90
CA GLY A 509 0.64 9.95 20.05
C GLY A 509 1.15 10.00 18.60
N SER A 510 2.05 9.11 18.19
CA SER A 510 2.48 9.01 16.78
C SER A 510 1.50 8.22 15.91
N VAL A 511 1.47 8.53 14.61
CA VAL A 511 0.84 7.72 13.53
C VAL A 511 1.90 7.41 12.48
N ALA A 512 1.95 6.19 11.96
CA ALA A 512 2.73 5.83 10.78
C ALA A 512 1.81 5.38 9.63
N VAL A 513 2.23 5.67 8.41
CA VAL A 513 1.63 5.15 7.17
C VAL A 513 2.72 4.35 6.47
N GLU A 514 2.45 3.07 6.20
CA GLU A 514 3.36 2.15 5.51
C GLU A 514 2.66 1.59 4.27
N VAL A 515 3.40 1.47 3.17
CA VAL A 515 3.05 0.62 2.02
C VAL A 515 4.17 -0.37 1.75
N ARG A 516 3.79 -1.61 1.43
CA ARG A 516 4.71 -2.67 1.02
C ARG A 516 4.22 -3.28 -0.29
N ALA A 517 5.14 -3.64 -1.18
CA ALA A 517 4.83 -4.32 -2.43
C ALA A 517 5.27 -5.79 -2.39
N SER A 518 4.48 -6.66 -3.01
CA SER A 518 4.74 -8.08 -3.26
C SER A 518 4.02 -8.45 -4.57
N GLY A 519 3.81 -9.73 -4.82
CA GLY A 519 3.23 -10.22 -6.06
C GLY A 519 4.30 -10.44 -7.13
N TYR A 520 3.84 -10.68 -8.35
CA TYR A 520 4.71 -10.86 -9.50
C TYR A 520 5.24 -9.52 -10.00
N ILE A 521 6.39 -9.50 -10.66
CA ILE A 521 6.89 -8.32 -11.36
C ILE A 521 6.35 -8.29 -12.79
N GLN A 522 6.18 -7.10 -13.37
CA GLN A 522 6.19 -6.97 -14.82
C GLN A 522 7.63 -7.02 -15.31
N ALA A 523 7.98 -8.08 -16.03
CA ALA A 523 9.33 -8.34 -16.50
C ALA A 523 9.56 -7.86 -17.94
N ALA A 524 10.83 -7.64 -18.29
CA ALA A 524 11.27 -7.29 -19.62
C ALA A 524 11.87 -8.50 -20.36
N PHE A 525 11.85 -8.49 -21.69
CA PHE A 525 12.61 -9.49 -22.45
C PHE A 525 14.11 -9.17 -22.36
N TYR A 526 14.97 -10.20 -22.20
CA TYR A 526 16.37 -9.93 -21.85
C TYR A 526 17.23 -9.23 -22.92
N ALA A 527 16.81 -9.26 -24.19
CA ALA A 527 17.69 -8.91 -25.30
C ALA A 527 17.90 -7.39 -25.43
N LYS A 528 19.16 -6.96 -25.30
CA LYS A 528 19.61 -5.54 -25.31
C LYS A 528 19.26 -4.73 -24.05
N ASN A 529 18.65 -5.37 -23.04
CA ASN A 529 18.15 -4.70 -21.84
C ASN A 529 19.20 -4.48 -20.73
N GLU A 530 20.50 -4.70 -21.01
CA GLU A 530 21.56 -4.66 -19.99
C GLU A 530 21.77 -3.29 -19.31
N GLY A 531 21.15 -2.22 -19.83
CA GLY A 531 21.13 -0.89 -19.22
C GLY A 531 19.93 -0.60 -18.32
N TYR A 532 18.91 -1.47 -18.32
CA TYR A 532 17.58 -1.23 -17.74
C TYR A 532 17.08 -2.38 -16.84
N GLY A 533 18.00 -3.20 -16.34
CA GLY A 533 17.64 -4.30 -15.44
C GLY A 533 18.69 -5.41 -15.41
N PHE A 534 18.56 -6.32 -14.45
CA PHE A 534 19.35 -7.54 -14.44
C PHE A 534 18.73 -8.60 -15.38
N LYS A 535 19.54 -9.50 -15.92
CA LYS A 535 19.04 -10.77 -16.49
C LYS A 535 18.86 -11.76 -15.35
N ILE A 536 17.62 -12.18 -15.09
CA ILE A 536 17.24 -12.95 -13.89
C ILE A 536 16.80 -14.39 -14.20
N HIS A 537 16.40 -14.68 -15.44
CA HIS A 537 16.11 -16.04 -15.91
C HIS A 537 16.56 -16.22 -17.39
N ASP A 538 16.35 -17.42 -17.96
CA ASP A 538 16.97 -17.85 -19.22
C ASP A 538 16.74 -16.90 -20.41
N ASN A 539 15.55 -16.29 -20.54
CA ASN A 539 15.28 -15.21 -21.50
C ASN A 539 14.65 -13.96 -20.84
N LEU A 540 14.77 -13.82 -19.51
CA LEU A 540 14.07 -12.80 -18.72
C LEU A 540 15.00 -11.73 -18.16
N SER A 541 14.62 -10.46 -18.29
CA SER A 541 15.16 -9.35 -17.51
C SER A 541 14.14 -8.90 -16.46
N GLY A 542 14.61 -8.50 -15.29
CA GLY A 542 13.74 -7.95 -14.23
C GLY A 542 13.12 -6.59 -14.56
N SER A 543 13.49 -5.96 -15.68
CA SER A 543 13.15 -4.57 -15.97
C SER A 543 13.69 -3.60 -14.89
N MET A 544 13.20 -2.37 -14.89
CA MET A 544 13.32 -1.42 -13.79
C MET A 544 12.11 -0.49 -13.76
N HIS A 545 11.68 -0.08 -12.57
CA HIS A 545 10.58 0.86 -12.38
C HIS A 545 10.69 1.62 -11.05
N ASP A 546 10.06 2.79 -11.01
CA ASP A 546 9.80 3.54 -9.78
C ASP A 546 8.34 3.33 -9.38
N HIS A 547 8.11 2.80 -8.17
CA HIS A 547 6.83 2.94 -7.49
C HIS A 547 6.79 4.30 -6.79
N VAL A 548 5.74 5.11 -7.02
CA VAL A 548 5.49 6.37 -6.30
C VAL A 548 4.00 6.45 -5.96
N LEU A 549 3.68 6.54 -4.66
CA LEU A 549 2.31 6.50 -4.13
C LEU A 549 2.03 7.78 -3.35
N ASN A 550 1.03 8.53 -3.79
CA ASN A 550 0.69 9.82 -3.20
C ASN A 550 -0.33 9.67 -2.07
N PHE A 551 -0.04 10.28 -0.92
CA PHE A 551 -0.95 10.34 0.22
C PHE A 551 -1.33 11.77 0.53
N LYS A 552 -2.63 11.98 0.76
CA LYS A 552 -3.18 13.23 1.29
C LYS A 552 -3.17 13.15 2.81
N ALA A 553 -2.58 14.15 3.47
CA ALA A 553 -2.56 14.32 4.91
C ALA A 553 -3.03 15.75 5.26
N ASP A 554 -4.33 15.88 5.52
CA ASP A 554 -4.99 17.15 5.82
C ASP A 554 -4.96 17.40 7.34
N PHE A 555 -4.06 18.29 7.80
CA PHE A 555 -3.73 18.48 9.22
C PHE A 555 -4.49 19.65 9.87
N ASP A 556 -5.18 19.38 10.98
CA ASP A 556 -6.02 20.32 11.74
C ASP A 556 -5.42 20.59 13.15
N ILE A 557 -4.13 20.97 13.23
CA ILE A 557 -3.43 21.11 14.52
C ILE A 557 -4.05 22.24 15.37
N PHE A 558 -4.87 21.86 16.36
CA PHE A 558 -5.70 22.77 17.16
C PHE A 558 -6.69 23.62 16.33
N GLY A 559 -7.20 23.04 15.24
CA GLY A 559 -8.04 23.72 14.26
C GLY A 559 -7.30 23.91 12.93
N THR A 560 -8.00 24.44 11.94
CA THR A 560 -7.55 24.52 10.55
C THR A 560 -6.41 25.51 10.30
N GLU A 561 -6.37 26.66 10.99
CA GLU A 561 -5.32 27.68 10.77
C GLU A 561 -3.94 27.18 11.23
N ASN A 562 -3.11 26.73 10.29
CA ASN A 562 -1.83 26.04 10.53
C ASN A 562 -0.69 26.66 9.70
N SER A 563 0.54 26.22 9.98
CA SER A 563 1.74 26.57 9.22
C SER A 563 2.74 25.43 9.17
N VAL A 564 3.54 25.41 8.10
CA VAL A 564 4.64 24.46 7.95
C VAL A 564 5.97 25.12 8.29
N GLN A 565 6.75 24.49 9.17
CA GLN A 565 8.08 24.94 9.58
C GLN A 565 9.14 23.87 9.28
N ARG A 566 10.25 24.30 8.66
CA ARG A 566 11.48 23.51 8.53
C ARG A 566 12.46 23.94 9.63
N MET A 567 13.12 22.95 10.25
CA MET A 567 14.24 23.19 11.17
C MET A 567 15.50 22.51 10.64
N HIS A 568 16.52 23.30 10.29
CA HIS A 568 17.75 22.83 9.64
C HIS A 568 18.88 22.67 10.66
N GLN A 569 19.45 21.48 10.77
CA GLN A 569 20.63 21.21 11.61
C GLN A 569 21.92 21.45 10.82
N VAL A 570 22.42 22.69 10.85
CA VAL A 570 23.57 23.09 10.01
C VAL A 570 24.89 23.17 10.79
N PRO A 571 26.03 22.80 10.18
CA PRO A 571 27.34 23.00 10.77
C PRO A 571 27.72 24.49 10.81
N THR A 572 28.44 24.91 11.85
CA THR A 572 28.86 26.31 12.02
C THR A 572 30.15 26.40 12.86
N THR A 573 30.96 27.42 12.60
CA THR A 573 32.12 27.77 13.43
C THR A 573 31.75 28.96 14.31
N GLN A 574 31.89 28.84 15.64
CA GLN A 574 31.42 29.84 16.61
C GLN A 574 32.48 30.20 17.65
N VAL A 575 32.43 31.46 18.13
CA VAL A 575 33.26 31.94 19.25
C VAL A 575 32.33 32.30 20.40
N TYR A 576 32.25 31.41 21.39
CA TYR A 576 31.39 31.60 22.56
C TYR A 576 32.01 32.55 23.60
N PRO A 577 31.22 33.25 24.43
CA PRO A 577 31.73 34.13 25.50
C PRO A 577 32.72 33.43 26.45
N TRP A 578 32.55 32.12 26.68
CA TRP A 578 33.44 31.31 27.52
C TRP A 578 34.67 30.76 26.79
N SER A 579 34.73 30.76 25.44
CA SER A 579 35.84 30.17 24.67
C SER A 579 37.08 31.08 24.58
N LYS A 580 36.99 32.33 25.07
CA LYS A 580 38.09 33.31 25.16
C LYS A 580 38.74 33.59 23.80
N GLY A 581 37.91 33.81 22.78
CA GLY A 581 38.37 34.11 21.41
C GLY A 581 38.76 32.88 20.58
N LYS A 582 38.68 31.67 21.14
CA LYS A 582 38.87 30.43 20.36
C LYS A 582 37.60 30.09 19.60
N ALA A 583 37.72 29.84 18.31
CA ALA A 583 36.67 29.25 17.51
C ALA A 583 36.47 27.76 17.87
N LEU A 584 35.23 27.31 17.82
CA LEU A 584 34.81 25.92 17.93
C LEU A 584 33.94 25.56 16.72
N ASN A 585 34.27 24.47 16.04
CA ASN A 585 33.37 23.89 15.04
C ASN A 585 32.29 23.09 15.77
N THR A 586 31.03 23.37 15.42
CA THR A 586 29.83 22.95 16.14
C THR A 586 28.65 22.96 15.16
N MET A 587 27.41 22.89 15.67
CA MET A 587 26.19 22.98 14.89
C MET A 587 25.19 23.97 15.52
N LYS A 588 24.20 24.40 14.73
CA LYS A 588 23.05 25.22 15.17
C LYS A 588 21.77 24.70 14.52
N VAL A 589 20.62 25.02 15.11
CA VAL A 589 19.33 24.89 14.46
C VAL A 589 18.96 26.23 13.85
N GLU A 590 18.71 26.27 12.55
CA GLU A 590 18.01 27.37 11.88
C GLU A 590 16.55 26.98 11.68
N ARG A 591 15.65 27.96 11.62
CA ARG A 591 14.20 27.72 11.49
C ARG A 591 13.65 28.63 10.39
N GLU A 592 12.84 28.06 9.53
CA GLU A 592 12.23 28.72 8.38
C GLU A 592 10.76 28.28 8.29
N PHE A 593 9.86 29.23 8.04
CA PHE A 593 8.48 28.93 7.70
C PHE A 593 8.34 28.83 6.19
N ILE A 594 7.49 27.93 5.73
CA ILE A 594 7.05 27.91 4.34
C ILE A 594 5.92 28.93 4.24
N GLU A 595 6.20 30.08 3.62
CA GLU A 595 5.29 31.23 3.65
C GLU A 595 4.15 31.11 2.60
N ASN A 596 4.43 30.43 1.49
CA ASN A 596 3.50 30.23 0.37
C ASN A 596 3.83 29.00 -0.49
N GLU A 597 2.92 28.66 -1.40
CA GLU A 597 2.98 27.48 -2.27
C GLU A 597 4.19 27.43 -3.22
N ASP A 598 4.76 28.58 -3.62
CA ASP A 598 6.03 28.65 -4.36
C ASP A 598 7.18 27.93 -3.64
N GLN A 599 7.08 27.82 -2.30
CA GLN A 599 8.03 27.16 -1.41
C GLN A 599 7.52 25.79 -0.92
N GLY A 600 6.28 25.42 -1.29
CA GLY A 600 5.57 24.26 -0.78
C GLY A 600 6.02 22.92 -1.34
N ARG A 601 6.75 22.90 -2.47
CA ARG A 601 7.21 21.69 -3.16
C ARG A 601 8.71 21.47 -2.96
N PHE A 602 9.12 20.38 -2.29
CA PHE A 602 10.52 20.12 -1.94
C PHE A 602 10.81 18.67 -1.51
N ASP A 603 12.09 18.31 -1.58
CA ASP A 603 12.59 16.98 -1.21
C ASP A 603 13.12 16.92 0.23
N TRP A 604 13.26 15.71 0.78
CA TRP A 604 13.93 15.47 2.05
C TRP A 604 15.42 15.84 1.97
N SER A 605 15.91 16.62 2.94
CA SER A 605 17.27 17.13 2.86
C SER A 605 18.33 16.05 3.09
N TYR A 606 19.44 16.17 2.36
CA TYR A 606 20.61 15.29 2.48
C TYR A 606 20.96 15.00 3.95
N ASN A 607 21.21 13.73 4.27
CA ASN A 607 21.55 13.25 5.62
C ASN A 607 20.45 13.56 6.67
N ASN A 608 19.19 13.76 6.25
CA ASN A 608 18.04 14.06 7.11
C ASN A 608 18.33 15.21 8.11
N GLN A 609 19.03 16.24 7.63
CA GLN A 609 19.43 17.38 8.46
C GLN A 609 18.25 18.29 8.80
N ASP A 610 17.20 18.27 7.98
CA ASP A 610 15.96 19.01 8.18
C ASP A 610 14.94 18.21 9.00
N GLN A 611 14.10 18.92 9.73
CA GLN A 611 12.91 18.37 10.37
C GLN A 611 11.70 19.21 9.95
N LEU A 612 10.67 18.56 9.43
CA LEU A 612 9.43 19.20 8.98
C LEU A 612 8.37 19.14 10.07
N PHE A 613 7.67 20.25 10.30
CA PHE A 613 6.61 20.35 11.29
C PHE A 613 5.37 21.04 10.71
N VAL A 614 4.19 20.45 10.89
CA VAL A 614 2.92 21.19 10.79
C VAL A 614 2.55 21.64 12.21
N LEU A 615 2.27 22.93 12.38
CA LEU A 615 2.09 23.55 13.68
C LEU A 615 1.04 24.66 13.66
N ASN A 616 0.59 25.06 14.85
CA ASN A 616 -0.26 26.22 15.03
C ASN A 616 0.51 27.33 15.79
N GLN A 617 0.62 28.51 15.19
CA GLN A 617 1.43 29.60 15.73
C GLN A 617 0.78 30.28 16.95
N GLU A 618 -0.54 30.28 17.04
CA GLU A 618 -1.27 30.88 18.17
C GLU A 618 -1.37 29.92 19.37
N VAL A 619 -1.25 28.60 19.15
CA VAL A 619 -1.35 27.61 20.24
C VAL A 619 0.03 27.09 20.68
N LYS A 620 0.52 27.67 21.79
CA LYS A 620 1.81 27.32 22.43
C LYS A 620 1.62 26.44 23.67
N ASN A 621 2.63 25.63 23.99
CA ASN A 621 2.75 24.97 25.29
C ASN A 621 3.24 25.98 26.37
N ARG A 622 3.22 25.58 27.66
CA ARG A 622 3.62 26.45 28.79
C ARG A 622 5.09 26.91 28.74
N HIS A 623 5.91 26.29 27.89
CA HIS A 623 7.31 26.65 27.68
C HIS A 623 7.50 27.70 26.57
N GLY A 624 6.44 28.02 25.82
CA GLY A 624 6.42 29.04 24.78
C GLY A 624 6.72 28.54 23.36
N GLU A 625 6.94 27.24 23.19
CA GLU A 625 7.10 26.58 21.89
C GLU A 625 5.72 26.27 21.27
N TYR A 626 5.63 26.36 19.94
CA TYR A 626 4.42 26.03 19.18
C TYR A 626 4.06 24.54 19.34
N ARG A 627 2.77 24.21 19.36
CA ARG A 627 2.29 22.81 19.36
C ARG A 627 2.23 22.32 17.92
N ALA A 628 2.89 21.18 17.65
CA ALA A 628 3.12 20.69 16.29
C ALA A 628 3.01 19.16 16.19
N TYR A 629 2.85 18.65 14.97
CA TYR A 629 3.30 17.32 14.60
C TYR A 629 4.53 17.44 13.70
N ARG A 630 5.54 16.62 13.96
CA ARG A 630 6.70 16.43 13.08
C ARG A 630 6.34 15.36 12.05
N ILE A 631 6.66 15.63 10.79
CA ILE A 631 6.62 14.65 9.71
C ILE A 631 8.07 14.17 9.46
N LEU A 632 8.27 12.87 9.30
CA LEU A 632 9.57 12.26 9.04
C LEU A 632 9.46 10.96 8.21
N PRO A 633 10.46 10.63 7.37
CA PRO A 633 10.59 9.29 6.81
C PRO A 633 10.69 8.24 7.93
N TYR A 634 9.91 7.17 7.82
CA TYR A 634 9.91 6.03 8.75
C TYR A 634 10.76 4.88 8.21
N THR A 635 10.59 4.58 6.92
CA THR A 635 11.45 3.72 6.09
C THR A 635 11.79 4.49 4.79
N GLY A 636 12.49 3.87 3.83
CA GLY A 636 12.91 4.51 2.59
C GLY A 636 11.77 5.17 1.81
N LEU A 637 12.01 6.39 1.31
CA LEU A 637 11.09 7.16 0.46
C LEU A 637 11.79 7.47 -0.87
N ALA A 638 11.01 7.65 -1.93
CA ALA A 638 11.47 8.13 -3.23
C ALA A 638 10.33 8.87 -3.96
N HIS A 639 10.71 9.78 -4.85
CA HIS A 639 9.87 10.36 -5.89
C HIS A 639 10.34 9.87 -7.28
N LEU A 640 9.62 10.24 -8.34
CA LEU A 640 9.90 9.77 -9.69
C LEU A 640 11.28 10.24 -10.20
N THR A 641 12.13 9.29 -10.62
CA THR A 641 13.46 9.57 -11.18
C THR A 641 13.37 10.26 -12.53
N VAL A 642 12.36 9.89 -13.34
CA VAL A 642 12.15 10.41 -14.70
C VAL A 642 11.61 11.84 -14.64
N LYS A 643 12.35 12.78 -15.23
CA LYS A 643 11.96 14.20 -15.32
C LYS A 643 11.42 14.51 -16.70
N ASP A 644 10.34 15.29 -16.74
CA ASP A 644 9.61 15.63 -17.98
C ASP A 644 9.24 14.37 -18.80
N SER A 645 8.62 13.38 -18.14
CA SER A 645 8.21 12.12 -18.78
C SER A 645 7.25 12.37 -19.95
N ASN A 646 7.68 12.03 -21.17
CA ASN A 646 6.88 12.16 -22.38
C ASN A 646 5.62 11.25 -22.39
N VAL A 647 5.60 10.24 -21.52
CA VAL A 647 4.47 9.32 -21.33
C VAL A 647 3.42 9.98 -20.44
N LEU A 648 3.82 10.37 -19.23
CA LEU A 648 2.91 10.95 -18.24
C LEU A 648 2.46 12.37 -18.58
N LYS A 649 3.30 13.16 -19.28
CA LYS A 649 3.13 14.58 -19.58
C LYS A 649 2.64 15.41 -18.38
N ASN A 650 1.34 15.56 -18.15
CA ASN A 650 0.76 16.27 -16.99
C ASN A 650 -0.05 15.37 -16.02
N ALA A 651 -0.30 14.10 -16.35
CA ALA A 651 -1.15 13.17 -15.61
C ALA A 651 -0.72 12.90 -14.16
N ALA A 652 0.57 12.97 -13.86
CA ALA A 652 1.13 12.60 -12.56
C ALA A 652 2.15 13.61 -12.00
N ARG A 653 1.87 14.92 -12.14
CA ARG A 653 2.74 16.01 -11.62
C ARG A 653 2.95 15.98 -10.10
N TRP A 654 2.11 15.24 -9.37
CA TRP A 654 2.29 14.95 -7.95
C TRP A 654 3.51 14.04 -7.66
N ALA A 655 4.02 13.28 -8.63
CA ALA A 655 5.13 12.34 -8.43
C ALA A 655 6.54 12.98 -8.43
N GLU A 656 6.63 14.30 -8.62
CA GLU A 656 7.89 15.00 -8.96
C GLU A 656 8.79 15.43 -7.78
N GLN A 657 8.29 15.37 -6.54
CA GLN A 657 9.03 15.69 -5.30
C GLN A 657 8.62 14.75 -4.17
N ASP A 658 9.35 14.72 -3.04
CA ASP A 658 8.94 13.93 -1.87
C ASP A 658 7.73 14.51 -1.13
N ILE A 659 7.64 15.85 -1.06
CA ILE A 659 6.67 16.61 -0.26
C ILE A 659 6.14 17.79 -1.07
N MET A 660 4.81 17.96 -1.06
CA MET A 660 4.17 19.15 -1.59
C MET A 660 3.12 19.68 -0.59
N VAL A 661 2.98 21.00 -0.49
CA VAL A 661 2.03 21.66 0.43
C VAL A 661 1.21 22.70 -0.33
N SER A 662 -0.12 22.59 -0.26
CA SER A 662 -1.07 23.57 -0.81
C SER A 662 -2.08 24.03 0.23
N VAL A 663 -2.77 25.14 -0.05
CA VAL A 663 -3.97 25.54 0.70
C VAL A 663 -5.09 24.53 0.47
N ARG A 664 -5.85 24.21 1.52
CA ARG A 664 -6.97 23.25 1.45
C ARG A 664 -8.17 23.91 0.80
N LYS A 665 -8.48 23.49 -0.45
CA LYS A 665 -9.68 23.93 -1.18
C LYS A 665 -10.66 22.77 -1.34
N ASP A 666 -11.96 23.00 -1.11
CA ASP A 666 -13.01 21.99 -1.39
C ASP A 666 -13.13 21.69 -2.91
N THR A 667 -12.52 22.52 -3.78
CA THR A 667 -12.34 22.30 -5.22
C THR A 667 -11.10 21.49 -5.60
N GLU A 668 -10.27 21.09 -4.63
CA GLU A 668 -9.02 20.35 -4.81
C GLU A 668 -9.00 19.08 -3.90
N PRO A 669 -10.04 18.22 -3.92
CA PRO A 669 -10.16 17.12 -2.97
C PRO A 669 -9.18 15.96 -3.24
N ARG A 670 -8.72 15.77 -4.49
CA ARG A 670 -7.84 14.67 -4.92
C ARG A 670 -6.71 15.16 -5.82
N SER A 671 -5.51 14.59 -5.70
CA SER A 671 -4.31 14.97 -6.48
C SER A 671 -4.20 14.29 -7.86
N SER A 672 -5.00 13.25 -8.10
CA SER A 672 -5.13 12.53 -9.38
C SER A 672 -6.61 12.31 -9.73
N HIS A 673 -6.87 11.70 -10.89
CA HIS A 673 -8.18 11.23 -11.34
C HIS A 673 -7.93 9.89 -12.06
N PRO A 674 -8.79 8.86 -11.94
CA PRO A 674 -8.62 7.59 -12.64
C PRO A 674 -8.32 7.75 -14.13
N TYR A 675 -8.99 8.70 -14.77
CA TYR A 675 -8.88 8.97 -16.20
C TYR A 675 -7.85 10.06 -16.54
N ASN A 676 -6.85 10.27 -15.68
CA ASN A 676 -5.68 11.09 -16.01
C ASN A 676 -4.80 10.46 -17.12
N ASN A 677 -4.83 9.12 -17.29
CA ASN A 677 -4.14 8.41 -18.38
C ASN A 677 -4.81 8.64 -19.77
N GLN A 678 -6.12 8.90 -19.79
CA GLN A 678 -6.93 9.09 -21.01
C GLN A 678 -6.62 10.39 -21.77
N ASP A 679 -6.11 11.43 -21.10
CA ASP A 679 -5.70 12.70 -21.71
C ASP A 679 -4.48 13.26 -20.95
N VAL A 680 -3.31 12.67 -21.20
CA VAL A 680 -2.08 13.02 -20.46
C VAL A 680 -1.62 14.47 -20.67
N GLU A 681 -2.08 15.15 -21.73
CA GLU A 681 -1.76 16.56 -21.98
C GLU A 681 -2.65 17.51 -21.18
N ASN A 682 -3.94 17.21 -21.09
CA ASN A 682 -4.95 18.01 -20.41
C ASN A 682 -5.78 17.13 -19.45
N PRO A 683 -5.17 16.51 -18.43
CA PRO A 683 -5.84 15.53 -17.57
C PRO A 683 -6.96 16.18 -16.73
N PRO A 684 -7.99 15.43 -16.27
CA PRO A 684 -9.00 15.93 -15.34
C PRO A 684 -8.42 16.66 -14.13
N VAL A 685 -7.37 16.12 -13.51
CA VAL A 685 -6.62 16.75 -12.42
C VAL A 685 -5.16 16.89 -12.81
N ASN A 686 -4.75 18.10 -13.21
CA ASN A 686 -3.35 18.48 -13.31
C ASN A 686 -2.89 19.08 -11.98
N PHE A 687 -2.18 18.28 -11.17
CA PHE A 687 -1.75 18.67 -9.82
C PHE A 687 -0.87 19.94 -9.76
N ASN A 688 -0.22 20.34 -10.86
CA ASN A 688 0.52 21.61 -10.91
C ASN A 688 -0.38 22.85 -10.70
N ASP A 689 -1.68 22.76 -11.03
CA ASP A 689 -2.61 23.89 -10.92
C ASP A 689 -3.00 24.22 -9.46
N PHE A 690 -2.64 23.36 -8.49
CA PHE A 690 -2.89 23.59 -7.05
C PHE A 690 -1.91 24.61 -6.43
N PHE A 691 -0.87 25.03 -7.18
CA PHE A 691 0.22 25.88 -6.68
C PHE A 691 0.20 27.24 -7.40
N ASP A 692 -0.85 28.04 -7.16
CA ASP A 692 -0.99 29.39 -7.73
C ASP A 692 -0.42 30.50 -6.83
N GLY A 693 0.17 30.12 -5.70
CA GLY A 693 1.04 30.96 -4.88
C GLY A 693 0.39 31.44 -3.58
N GLU A 694 -0.69 30.80 -3.13
CA GLU A 694 -1.40 31.15 -1.91
C GLU A 694 -0.53 30.95 -0.66
N SER A 695 -0.89 31.62 0.43
CA SER A 695 -0.08 31.63 1.65
C SER A 695 -0.37 30.44 2.57
N LEU A 696 0.71 29.85 3.09
CA LEU A 696 0.71 28.72 4.03
C LEU A 696 0.94 29.19 5.49
N ASN A 697 0.68 30.48 5.76
CA ASN A 697 0.92 31.14 7.04
C ASN A 697 -0.41 31.36 7.81
N GLN A 698 -0.69 30.48 8.79
CA GLN A 698 -1.95 30.37 9.53
C GLN A 698 -3.19 30.18 8.63
N THR A 699 -3.11 29.21 7.72
CA THR A 699 -4.17 28.81 6.79
C THR A 699 -4.48 27.31 6.90
N ASP A 700 -5.65 26.91 6.39
CA ASP A 700 -6.05 25.50 6.23
C ASP A 700 -5.20 24.91 5.10
N LEU A 701 -4.41 23.87 5.38
CA LEU A 701 -3.35 23.39 4.49
C LEU A 701 -3.27 21.86 4.43
N VAL A 702 -2.91 21.33 3.26
CA VAL A 702 -2.79 19.90 2.99
C VAL A 702 -1.32 19.57 2.73
N LEU A 703 -0.83 18.51 3.36
CA LEU A 703 0.43 17.87 2.98
C LEU A 703 0.13 16.73 2.01
N TRP A 704 0.72 16.81 0.82
CA TRP A 704 0.72 15.76 -0.19
C TRP A 704 2.09 15.09 -0.12
N LEU A 705 2.11 13.78 0.17
CA LEU A 705 3.30 13.07 0.62
C LEU A 705 3.51 11.82 -0.23
N ASN A 706 4.68 11.70 -0.85
CA ASN A 706 5.00 10.51 -1.64
C ASN A 706 5.70 9.46 -0.78
N LEU A 707 5.13 8.25 -0.78
CA LEU A 707 5.85 7.01 -0.49
C LEU A 707 6.39 6.46 -1.81
N GLY A 708 7.54 5.81 -1.82
CA GLY A 708 8.10 5.32 -3.08
C GLY A 708 9.37 4.49 -2.96
N MET A 709 9.64 3.75 -4.03
CA MET A 709 10.69 2.71 -4.12
C MET A 709 11.26 2.68 -5.53
N HIS A 710 12.59 2.81 -5.65
CA HIS A 710 13.32 2.48 -6.88
C HIS A 710 13.54 0.96 -6.95
N HIS A 711 12.87 0.27 -7.86
CA HIS A 711 12.93 -1.19 -7.96
C HIS A 711 13.65 -1.62 -9.24
N VAL A 712 14.71 -2.41 -9.06
CA VAL A 712 15.44 -3.08 -10.15
C VAL A 712 15.43 -4.57 -9.83
N PRO A 713 14.37 -5.32 -10.22
CA PRO A 713 14.17 -6.69 -9.77
C PRO A 713 15.35 -7.62 -10.08
N HIS A 714 15.69 -8.45 -9.09
CA HIS A 714 16.78 -9.41 -9.14
C HIS A 714 16.25 -10.84 -8.96
N THR A 715 17.14 -11.84 -8.94
CA THR A 715 16.76 -13.26 -8.78
C THR A 715 16.20 -13.63 -7.39
N GLY A 716 15.83 -12.63 -6.57
CA GLY A 716 15.12 -12.79 -5.30
C GLY A 716 13.68 -12.27 -5.36
N ASP A 717 13.31 -11.60 -6.45
CA ASP A 717 11.93 -11.27 -6.85
C ASP A 717 11.31 -12.41 -7.69
N LEU A 718 11.90 -13.61 -7.64
CA LEU A 718 11.43 -14.83 -8.30
C LEU A 718 11.12 -15.88 -7.22
N PRO A 719 9.88 -16.43 -7.15
CA PRO A 719 8.75 -16.18 -8.04
C PRO A 719 8.13 -14.78 -7.91
N THR A 720 8.21 -14.16 -6.73
CA THR A 720 7.53 -12.90 -6.39
C THR A 720 8.45 -11.95 -5.62
N THR A 721 8.19 -10.65 -5.70
CA THR A 721 8.81 -9.64 -4.83
C THR A 721 8.38 -9.84 -3.37
N VAL A 722 9.20 -9.37 -2.41
CA VAL A 722 8.95 -9.61 -0.97
C VAL A 722 8.75 -8.31 -0.16
N PHE A 723 7.64 -8.27 0.58
CA PHE A 723 7.23 -7.20 1.53
C PHE A 723 8.28 -6.83 2.60
N THR A 724 9.35 -7.62 2.76
CA THR A 724 10.44 -7.39 3.71
C THR A 724 11.42 -6.31 3.24
N THR A 725 11.56 -6.12 1.92
CA THR A 725 12.50 -5.16 1.31
C THR A 725 11.81 -4.11 0.45
N ALA A 726 10.72 -4.46 -0.24
CA ALA A 726 9.87 -3.49 -0.93
C ALA A 726 8.92 -2.84 0.11
N HIS A 727 9.41 -1.81 0.79
CA HIS A 727 8.73 -1.16 1.92
C HIS A 727 9.03 0.35 2.02
N SER A 728 8.01 1.17 1.86
CA SER A 728 8.05 2.63 1.99
C SER A 728 7.05 3.13 3.05
N GLY A 729 7.31 4.28 3.68
CA GLY A 729 6.51 4.72 4.82
C GLY A 729 7.01 5.97 5.55
N ILE A 730 6.06 6.70 6.13
CA ILE A 730 6.21 8.02 6.74
C ILE A 730 5.56 8.03 8.13
N GLN A 731 6.07 8.85 9.06
CA GLN A 731 5.55 8.94 10.42
C GLN A 731 5.26 10.39 10.82
N PHE A 732 4.12 10.58 11.50
CA PHE A 732 3.66 11.83 12.11
C PHE A 732 3.79 11.69 13.63
N MET A 733 4.69 12.45 14.25
CA MET A 733 5.04 12.34 15.67
C MET A 733 4.76 13.66 16.41
N PRO A 734 4.11 13.65 17.60
CA PRO A 734 3.85 14.88 18.35
C PRO A 734 5.13 15.61 18.75
N ALA A 735 5.24 16.89 18.40
CA ALA A 735 6.40 17.73 18.66
C ALA A 735 6.00 19.00 19.42
N ASN A 736 6.49 19.17 20.65
CA ASN A 736 6.07 20.22 21.59
C ASN A 736 4.54 20.27 21.89
N TYR A 737 3.76 19.36 21.31
CA TYR A 737 2.31 19.24 21.42
C TYR A 737 1.83 18.90 22.85
N PHE A 738 2.63 18.16 23.60
CA PHE A 738 2.36 17.81 25.00
C PHE A 738 3.44 18.36 25.94
N GLU A 739 3.06 18.53 27.21
CA GLU A 739 3.93 19.03 28.27
C GLU A 739 4.91 17.97 28.82
N VAL A 740 4.59 16.71 28.58
CA VAL A 740 5.36 15.48 28.80
C VAL A 740 4.85 14.49 27.74
N GLY A 741 5.69 13.59 27.22
CA GLY A 741 5.22 12.55 26.30
C GLY A 741 4.14 11.66 26.95
N PRO A 742 3.02 11.36 26.26
CA PRO A 742 1.90 10.61 26.85
C PRO A 742 2.22 9.11 27.03
N ASN A 743 3.35 8.65 26.49
CA ASN A 743 3.93 7.31 26.70
C ASN A 743 4.21 6.97 28.19
N VAL A 744 4.10 7.93 29.11
CA VAL A 744 4.22 7.73 30.56
C VAL A 744 2.87 7.44 31.25
N GLU A 745 1.75 7.50 30.52
CA GLU A 745 0.41 7.26 31.06
C GLU A 745 0.02 5.77 31.05
N THR A 746 0.65 4.94 30.21
CA THR A 746 0.31 3.51 30.12
C THR A 746 0.74 2.72 31.34
N VAL A 747 -0.14 1.84 31.83
CA VAL A 747 0.19 0.88 32.89
C VAL A 747 1.12 -0.23 32.42
N ASN A 748 1.25 -0.46 31.10
CA ASN A 748 2.06 -1.54 30.50
C ASN A 748 3.58 -1.24 30.52
N MET A 749 4.08 -0.85 31.70
CA MET A 749 5.47 -0.52 31.98
C MET A 749 5.93 -1.13 33.31
N VAL A 750 7.25 -1.21 33.50
CA VAL A 750 7.87 -1.78 34.71
C VAL A 750 9.03 -0.92 35.22
N ARG A 751 9.18 -0.85 36.55
CA ARG A 751 10.40 -0.39 37.22
C ARG A 751 10.92 -1.46 38.17
N ILE A 752 12.16 -1.89 37.98
CA ILE A 752 12.88 -2.80 38.87
C ILE A 752 13.97 -2.01 39.58
N ASN A 753 13.89 -1.89 40.91
CA ASN A 753 14.98 -1.36 41.74
C ASN A 753 15.85 -2.51 42.24
N TYR A 754 17.16 -2.32 42.37
CA TYR A 754 18.08 -3.37 42.81
C TYR A 754 19.32 -2.83 43.56
N HIS A 755 19.87 -3.65 44.46
CA HIS A 755 21.10 -3.37 45.21
C HIS A 755 21.78 -4.69 45.64
N ASP A 756 23.12 -4.72 45.77
CA ASP A 756 23.90 -5.92 46.16
C ASP A 756 23.52 -7.22 45.40
N GLY A 757 23.20 -7.11 44.11
CA GLY A 757 22.78 -8.26 43.29
C GLY A 757 21.38 -8.82 43.60
N ASN A 758 20.54 -8.08 44.34
CA ASN A 758 19.17 -8.45 44.66
C ASN A 758 18.20 -7.35 44.19
N THR A 759 17.06 -7.75 43.64
CA THR A 759 15.92 -6.84 43.43
C THR A 759 15.35 -6.39 44.78
N THR A 760 15.14 -5.09 44.95
CA THR A 760 14.64 -4.48 46.19
C THR A 760 13.17 -4.08 46.12
N ASP A 761 12.68 -3.73 44.92
CA ASP A 761 11.31 -3.32 44.63
C ASP A 761 11.00 -3.55 43.15
N VAL A 762 9.74 -3.87 42.83
CA VAL A 762 9.24 -4.01 41.45
C VAL A 762 7.87 -3.34 41.36
N LEU A 763 7.76 -2.31 40.53
CA LEU A 763 6.48 -1.67 40.20
C LEU A 763 6.03 -2.07 38.80
N THR A 764 4.82 -2.62 38.70
CA THR A 764 4.11 -2.94 37.45
C THR A 764 2.97 -1.94 37.15
N PHE A 765 2.90 -0.84 37.92
CA PHE A 765 2.00 0.30 37.72
C PHE A 765 0.48 0.00 37.62
N GLY A 766 0.05 -1.21 37.97
CA GLY A 766 -1.34 -1.64 37.90
C GLY A 766 -1.71 -2.41 36.63
N ALA A 767 -0.75 -2.74 35.75
CA ALA A 767 -0.98 -3.72 34.69
C ALA A 767 -1.33 -5.08 35.31
N GLU A 768 -2.31 -5.75 34.71
CA GLU A 768 -2.73 -7.09 35.10
C GLU A 768 -1.61 -8.10 34.81
N THR A 769 -1.47 -9.07 35.72
CA THR A 769 -0.37 -10.07 35.70
C THR A 769 -0.86 -11.46 36.10
N ASP A 770 -2.18 -11.68 36.09
CA ASP A 770 -2.79 -12.96 36.44
C ASP A 770 -2.54 -13.99 35.33
N ALA A 771 -2.01 -15.14 35.73
CA ALA A 771 -1.70 -16.23 34.82
C ALA A 771 -2.97 -17.04 34.51
N CYS A 772 -3.67 -16.65 33.44
CA CYS A 772 -4.74 -17.44 32.85
C CYS A 772 -4.19 -18.59 31.98
N GLY A 773 -5.01 -19.61 31.74
CA GLY A 773 -4.74 -20.64 30.76
C GLY A 773 -5.21 -20.18 29.39
N LEU A 774 -4.31 -19.92 28.43
CA LEU A 774 -4.76 -19.72 27.07
C LEU A 774 -5.06 -21.10 26.48
N ASP A 775 -6.32 -21.39 26.18
CA ASP A 775 -6.71 -22.58 25.41
C ASP A 775 -6.34 -22.36 23.94
N TYR A 776 -5.03 -22.33 23.70
CA TYR A 776 -4.45 -22.31 22.38
C TYR A 776 -4.43 -23.74 21.84
N GLU A 777 -5.61 -24.24 21.45
CA GLU A 777 -5.63 -24.99 20.20
C GLU A 777 -4.97 -24.07 19.15
N PRO A 778 -4.00 -24.57 18.37
CA PRO A 778 -3.47 -23.77 17.27
C PRO A 778 -4.62 -23.57 16.29
N THR A 779 -5.22 -22.38 16.35
CA THR A 779 -6.32 -21.99 15.48
C THR A 779 -5.81 -22.03 14.05
N GLN A 780 -5.98 -23.19 13.40
CA GLN A 780 -6.13 -23.23 11.96
C GLN A 780 -7.34 -22.34 11.69
N VAL A 781 -7.04 -21.09 11.33
CA VAL A 781 -8.03 -20.24 10.68
C VAL A 781 -8.64 -21.09 9.59
N ASP A 782 -9.97 -21.19 9.60
CA ASP A 782 -10.63 -22.06 8.65
C ASP A 782 -10.64 -21.38 7.29
N LEU A 783 -9.54 -21.56 6.55
CA LEU A 783 -9.37 -21.04 5.19
C LEU A 783 -10.37 -21.69 4.20
N TRP A 784 -11.11 -22.74 4.62
CA TRP A 784 -12.26 -23.24 3.86
C TRP A 784 -13.52 -22.36 4.02
N GLU A 785 -13.51 -21.35 4.91
CA GLU A 785 -14.55 -20.31 4.97
C GLU A 785 -14.34 -19.15 3.99
N TYR A 786 -13.17 -19.09 3.32
CA TYR A 786 -12.87 -18.08 2.29
C TYR A 786 -13.92 -18.13 1.18
N LYS A 787 -14.44 -16.96 0.79
CA LYS A 787 -15.48 -16.82 -0.24
C LYS A 787 -15.12 -15.82 -1.32
N GLY A 788 -14.21 -14.90 -1.04
CA GLY A 788 -13.96 -13.75 -1.91
C GLY A 788 -15.18 -12.83 -1.94
N ASP A 789 -15.62 -12.46 -3.15
CA ASP A 789 -16.60 -11.41 -3.39
C ASP A 789 -18.06 -11.90 -3.27
N VAL A 790 -18.92 -11.06 -2.69
CA VAL A 790 -20.37 -11.26 -2.61
C VAL A 790 -21.09 -10.17 -3.42
N VAL A 791 -21.59 -10.57 -4.58
CA VAL A 791 -22.20 -9.68 -5.58
C VAL A 791 -23.71 -9.57 -5.37
N VAL A 792 -24.22 -8.34 -5.38
CA VAL A 792 -25.65 -8.04 -5.22
C VAL A 792 -26.12 -7.05 -6.29
N ARG A 793 -26.92 -7.52 -7.24
CA ARG A 793 -27.47 -6.70 -8.34
C ARG A 793 -28.34 -5.55 -7.82
N LYS A 794 -28.13 -4.35 -8.39
CA LYS A 794 -28.77 -3.07 -8.07
C LYS A 794 -29.81 -2.64 -9.10
N PHE A 795 -29.69 -3.10 -10.35
CA PHE A 795 -30.73 -2.87 -11.36
C PHE A 795 -30.98 -4.13 -12.22
N PRO A 796 -32.19 -4.72 -12.16
CA PRO A 796 -33.18 -4.55 -11.08
C PRO A 796 -32.58 -4.88 -9.71
N TYR A 797 -33.03 -4.21 -8.65
CA TYR A 797 -32.49 -4.41 -7.30
C TYR A 797 -32.94 -5.75 -6.71
N LEU A 798 -31.99 -6.64 -6.44
CA LEU A 798 -32.22 -7.99 -5.92
C LEU A 798 -31.38 -8.26 -4.65
N PRO A 799 -31.72 -7.62 -3.50
CA PRO A 799 -30.93 -7.76 -2.27
C PRO A 799 -31.01 -9.15 -1.62
N ASP A 800 -32.10 -9.89 -1.89
CA ASP A 800 -32.36 -11.22 -1.31
C ASP A 800 -31.77 -12.38 -2.15
N ASP A 801 -31.08 -12.08 -3.26
CA ASP A 801 -30.51 -13.06 -4.21
C ASP A 801 -29.01 -12.78 -4.49
N PRO A 802 -28.14 -12.80 -3.45
CA PRO A 802 -26.70 -12.60 -3.61
C PRO A 802 -26.04 -13.79 -4.31
N TYR A 803 -25.01 -13.52 -5.10
CA TYR A 803 -24.22 -14.55 -5.78
C TYR A 803 -22.71 -14.26 -5.67
N TYR A 804 -21.90 -15.13 -6.28
CA TYR A 804 -20.44 -15.08 -6.26
C TYR A 804 -19.94 -14.95 -7.70
N GLU A 805 -19.00 -14.04 -7.94
CA GLU A 805 -18.39 -13.80 -9.25
C GLU A 805 -16.90 -13.52 -9.03
N THR A 806 -16.03 -14.29 -9.70
CA THR A 806 -14.56 -14.18 -9.59
C THR A 806 -13.91 -13.64 -10.87
N ASP A 807 -14.63 -13.71 -11.98
CA ASP A 807 -14.09 -13.59 -13.33
C ASP A 807 -14.38 -12.19 -13.94
N SER A 808 -15.05 -11.31 -13.19
CA SER A 808 -15.63 -10.03 -13.64
C SER A 808 -15.17 -8.81 -12.84
N ILE A 809 -14.07 -8.93 -12.10
CA ILE A 809 -13.49 -7.88 -11.25
C ILE A 809 -12.36 -7.14 -11.97
N VAL A 810 -11.89 -7.70 -13.09
CA VAL A 810 -10.93 -7.13 -14.05
C VAL A 810 -11.68 -6.31 -15.10
#